data_AF-A0A9D5ERD9-F1
#
_entry.id   AF-A0A9D5ERD9-F1
#
_cell.length_a   1.000
_cell.length_b   1.000
_cell.length_c   1.000
_cell.angle_alpha   90.00
_cell.angle_beta   90.00
_cell.angle_gamma   90.00
#
_symmetry.space_group_name_H-M   'P 1'
#
loop_
_entity.id
_entity.type
_entity.pdbx_description
1 polymer ?
#
loop_
_entity_poly.entity_id
_entity_poly.type
_entity_poly.pdbx_seq_one_letter_code
_entity_poly.pdbx_strand_id
1 'polypeptide(L)'
;MPFGPPPRESADEIEFLDQRSVGDGISRGWAESIGGFGLTAVQQNGGVYARYPRSAPVEHSQYVLAFPGHCSPEMVDAEPSAWVVADSLGGPMVVNSGPDQEASQIHTRCPHWTKGSLLGSYGLRALAAERDGTGPAVEVIWKVERLYDLLTLHAALNSAGLLGRHVVVANCFGPLEDVVPEWFEFLAGKTVYVTHTRDWGGAVGANRWVEPMARSCRVIKDVRLPSEFENGGGESLRDFLFRDKRPVSELLALASNAPEGVRELPPFFSEASTRAITPPAPPSLMDFIPVPTQPEVNAADILRFARVETRMACARVPLAKRYRVSLNALSLAEAAFYPKADAAKCKEGRLPEQIGVKGDSLLLPLSDVRGEVGGLFVIPFGDRLPVEVGGPGIVAPCLWDEIPGIVVVTQNPLDALAFWTIGVCAVAVPNFETGLPILIETIRQRGMADRGWFCVGPGDWAAEVAEKLREAGIELAFWCRSPVGYSNYHQWVADRIPSIACQKDLEALGNGLAGIIESVSVPPGEPYSGWPENCPLPTPSDLPEAAIEALCPEPPYRKYLSLAARTRGMLSQMELHSAEEAALAASRGEEAERDRWVRIGVWASLVADEEFEATERAVYAARPVTAGNAPTTTLQYVVAGGCICQRGTNANGEIEDSPLCNFAARITGEVSRDDGAETTTNFSIVGSLQGGRQLPEIEVRADEYDKMEWVTPGWGAQAIVYAVRSARNHLRVAIQYLSGRIHRRTAYAHTGWRQVEGRWVYLHGGGAIGGSGAVAKVEVKLPDSLGRMVLPESPILAEQDRDIRSSLRLLDRLAPDRVVYPLVAAVWRAVLGDTDLTVAMNGLTGSFKSELASLAQRHWGKGLDARHLPANWSSSGNSLEALAHAAKDTLTTIDDFCPPNGPDAARYHQKADQVLRAAGNSAGRQRMRADTSLRPDKPPRCLILSTGEESPRGQSLQARMMQIDVEPGAVNTDRLTDCQRDAASGCYARAMAAYLRWLAPQYARMKAGLAAEVEGERDLVARSGQHRRTPAIVAELLVGLTWFLRFAQEVGAITPEEALAHETRCREALCDAAVRQTDDQGAEEPASKFLRLLAATIASGKAHIAGADGLAPGEPLATDGAPPDNTPARWGWRLRTTGVGDGEWQPLGPCVGWVVGADLYLEPDSSYAAACALAREQGDGFHVGARTIRKRLRELGFLATRDSDRGQTVRRSLGGVPNRPVVHIKACTLTGAKPKDLPQEPDNPAQDVFDSI
;
A
#
# COMPACT_ATOMS: atom_id res chain seq x y z
N MET A 1 -19.18 -2.28 0.98
CA MET A 1 -19.57 -1.33 2.04
C MET A 1 -18.33 -0.54 2.44
N PRO A 2 -18.49 0.68 2.98
CA PRO A 2 -17.41 1.47 3.57
C PRO A 2 -17.05 0.94 4.97
N PHE A 3 -16.37 1.78 5.76
CA PHE A 3 -15.77 1.59 7.10
C PHE A 3 -14.35 1.04 7.10
N GLY A 4 -13.47 1.82 7.76
CA GLY A 4 -12.01 1.64 7.77
C GLY A 4 -11.52 0.75 8.91
N PRO A 5 -10.20 0.80 9.23
CA PRO A 5 -9.65 0.02 10.32
C PRO A 5 -10.21 0.48 11.68
N PRO A 6 -10.29 -0.42 12.69
CA PRO A 6 -10.58 -0.02 14.06
C PRO A 6 -9.47 0.91 14.59
N PRO A 7 -9.77 1.75 15.60
CA PRO A 7 -8.82 2.71 16.14
C PRO A 7 -7.60 1.99 16.75
N ARG A 8 -6.45 2.67 16.73
CA ARG A 8 -5.39 2.39 17.70
C ARG A 8 -5.99 2.59 19.09
N GLU A 9 -5.75 1.66 20.00
CA GLU A 9 -5.90 1.93 21.44
C GLU A 9 -5.07 3.17 21.75
N SER A 10 -5.73 4.28 22.08
CA SER A 10 -5.01 5.48 22.49
C SER A 10 -4.47 5.25 23.89
N ALA A 11 -3.26 5.74 24.17
CA ALA A 11 -2.75 5.75 25.55
C ALA A 11 -3.52 6.76 26.44
N ASP A 12 -4.60 7.34 25.94
CA ASP A 12 -5.29 8.55 26.37
C ASP A 12 -6.76 8.25 26.71
N GLU A 13 -7.00 7.27 27.59
CA GLU A 13 -8.36 6.96 28.08
C GLU A 13 -8.95 8.10 28.94
N ILE A 14 -10.28 8.12 29.09
CA ILE A 14 -11.01 9.05 29.97
C ILE A 14 -11.49 8.29 31.22
N GLU A 15 -11.29 8.86 32.41
CA GLU A 15 -11.86 8.33 33.67
C GLU A 15 -13.04 9.18 34.12
N PHE A 16 -14.26 8.62 34.04
CA PHE A 16 -15.47 9.30 34.51
C PHE A 16 -15.58 9.25 36.05
N LEU A 17 -15.97 10.37 36.67
CA LEU A 17 -16.01 10.54 38.12
C LEU A 17 -17.46 10.59 38.65
N ASP A 18 -17.69 10.13 39.89
CA ASP A 18 -19.05 10.02 40.47
C ASP A 18 -19.74 11.40 40.54
N GLN A 19 -20.89 11.54 39.91
CA GLN A 19 -21.55 12.83 39.68
C GLN A 19 -22.31 13.39 40.90
N ARG A 20 -22.35 12.70 42.05
CA ARG A 20 -23.15 13.12 43.21
C ARG A 20 -22.72 14.49 43.73
N SER A 21 -23.57 15.49 43.49
CA SER A 21 -23.51 16.91 43.90
C SER A 21 -22.30 17.74 43.48
N VAL A 22 -21.10 17.16 43.36
CA VAL A 22 -19.87 17.88 43.01
C VAL A 22 -19.81 18.20 41.50
N GLY A 23 -20.20 17.25 40.65
CA GLY A 23 -20.16 17.41 39.18
C GLY A 23 -21.04 18.55 38.66
N ASP A 24 -22.22 18.76 39.25
CA ASP A 24 -23.12 19.88 38.93
C ASP A 24 -22.55 21.25 39.36
N GLY A 25 -21.81 21.29 40.47
CA GLY A 25 -21.12 22.49 40.93
C GLY A 25 -20.01 22.91 39.97
N ILE A 26 -19.19 21.95 39.54
CA ILE A 26 -18.10 22.18 38.59
C ILE A 26 -18.65 22.54 37.20
N SER A 27 -19.65 21.80 36.70
CA SER A 27 -20.27 22.08 35.41
C SER A 27 -20.96 23.45 35.36
N ARG A 28 -21.46 23.94 36.50
CA ARG A 28 -21.99 25.31 36.65
C ARG A 28 -20.87 26.34 36.64
N GLY A 29 -19.84 26.17 37.47
CA GLY A 29 -18.70 27.09 37.54
C GLY A 29 -17.94 27.20 36.20
N TRP A 30 -17.84 26.09 35.46
CA TRP A 30 -17.30 26.07 34.10
C TRP A 30 -18.15 26.87 33.12
N ALA A 31 -19.46 26.66 33.12
CA ALA A 31 -20.39 27.40 32.27
C ALA A 31 -20.39 28.91 32.60
N GLU A 32 -20.21 29.28 33.87
CA GLU A 32 -20.03 30.67 34.33
C GLU A 32 -18.67 31.26 33.91
N SER A 33 -17.60 30.46 33.97
CA SER A 33 -16.23 30.83 33.56
C SER A 33 -16.11 31.08 32.05
N ILE A 34 -16.60 30.15 31.23
CA ILE A 34 -16.64 30.28 29.78
C ILE A 34 -17.67 31.34 29.36
N GLY A 35 -18.88 31.29 29.92
CA GLY A 35 -19.97 32.19 29.58
C GLY A 35 -20.61 31.94 28.20
N GLY A 36 -21.87 32.36 28.09
CA GLY A 36 -22.72 32.17 26.91
C GLY A 36 -23.71 31.01 27.03
N PHE A 37 -23.58 30.16 28.04
CA PHE A 37 -24.50 29.08 28.34
C PHE A 37 -24.51 28.79 29.86
N GLY A 38 -25.47 27.98 30.32
CA GLY A 38 -25.59 27.60 31.73
C GLY A 38 -25.59 26.08 31.91
N LEU A 39 -25.56 25.62 33.17
CA LEU A 39 -25.54 24.21 33.57
C LEU A 39 -26.52 23.32 32.77
N THR A 40 -27.74 23.79 32.53
CA THR A 40 -28.76 23.06 31.76
C THR A 40 -28.31 22.68 30.35
N ALA A 41 -27.61 23.57 29.63
CA ALA A 41 -27.12 23.28 28.28
C ALA A 41 -25.99 22.24 28.29
N VAL A 42 -25.15 22.27 29.33
CA VAL A 42 -24.06 21.29 29.55
C VAL A 42 -24.64 19.90 29.81
N GLN A 43 -25.56 19.79 30.78
CA GLN A 43 -26.22 18.53 31.15
C GLN A 43 -27.05 17.95 30.00
N GLN A 44 -27.84 18.77 29.30
CA GLN A 44 -28.69 18.29 28.19
C GLN A 44 -27.89 17.76 26.99
N ASN A 45 -26.68 18.29 26.76
CA ASN A 45 -25.78 17.78 25.72
C ASN A 45 -24.85 16.66 26.20
N GLY A 46 -25.01 16.18 27.43
CA GLY A 46 -24.32 15.01 27.96
C GLY A 46 -22.93 15.30 28.52
N GLY A 47 -22.63 16.54 28.96
CA GLY A 47 -21.36 16.86 29.61
C GLY A 47 -21.19 16.08 30.93
N VAL A 48 -20.12 15.29 31.02
CA VAL A 48 -19.77 14.47 32.19
C VAL A 48 -18.42 14.90 32.75
N TYR A 49 -18.35 15.12 34.06
CA TYR A 49 -17.08 15.40 34.75
C TYR A 49 -16.18 14.16 34.80
N ALA A 50 -14.93 14.33 34.37
CA ALA A 50 -13.98 13.26 34.15
C ALA A 50 -12.53 13.72 34.40
N ARG A 51 -11.59 12.79 34.32
CA ARG A 51 -10.14 12.99 34.42
C ARG A 51 -9.46 12.45 33.16
N TYR A 52 -8.52 13.22 32.60
CA TYR A 52 -7.90 12.94 31.30
C TYR A 52 -6.42 13.38 31.24
N PRO A 53 -5.52 12.55 30.68
CA PRO A 53 -5.70 11.14 30.37
C PRO A 53 -5.69 10.27 31.64
N ARG A 54 -6.51 9.23 31.67
CA ARG A 54 -6.69 8.28 32.79
C ARG A 54 -5.39 7.55 33.15
N SER A 55 -4.57 7.28 32.14
CA SER A 55 -3.25 6.62 32.22
C SER A 55 -2.20 7.45 32.93
N ALA A 56 -2.37 8.78 33.00
CA ALA A 56 -1.47 9.65 33.74
C ALA A 56 -1.72 9.60 35.26
N PRO A 57 -0.67 9.77 36.08
CA PRO A 57 -0.81 10.06 37.52
C PRO A 57 -1.78 11.21 37.78
N VAL A 58 -2.41 11.24 38.96
CA VAL A 58 -3.47 12.21 39.28
C VAL A 58 -2.97 13.65 39.21
N GLU A 59 -1.71 13.85 39.57
CA GLU A 59 -0.93 15.10 39.52
C GLU A 59 -0.58 15.58 38.09
N HIS A 60 -0.75 14.73 37.07
CA HIS A 60 -0.44 15.06 35.67
C HIS A 60 -1.64 14.93 34.73
N SER A 61 -2.71 14.27 35.16
CA SER A 61 -4.01 14.30 34.49
C SER A 61 -4.77 15.60 34.78
N GLN A 62 -5.44 16.16 33.79
CA GLN A 62 -6.34 17.31 33.94
C GLN A 62 -7.76 16.84 34.25
N TYR A 63 -8.47 17.61 35.06
CA TYR A 63 -9.91 17.45 35.24
C TYR A 63 -10.65 18.13 34.09
N VAL A 64 -11.55 17.39 33.45
CA VAL A 64 -12.20 17.79 32.19
C VAL A 64 -13.70 17.59 32.25
N LEU A 65 -14.42 18.28 31.38
CA LEU A 65 -15.79 17.94 31.01
C LEU A 65 -15.75 17.22 29.65
N ALA A 66 -16.21 15.98 29.64
CA ALA A 66 -16.28 15.12 28.47
C ALA A 66 -17.69 15.15 27.88
N PHE A 67 -17.81 15.40 26.58
CA PHE A 67 -19.06 15.42 25.84
C PHE A 67 -19.10 14.26 24.83
N PRO A 68 -20.18 13.48 24.78
CA PRO A 68 -20.27 12.32 23.91
C PRO A 68 -20.55 12.74 22.46
N GLY A 69 -19.89 12.05 21.53
CA GLY A 69 -20.11 12.15 20.10
C GLY A 69 -20.63 10.82 19.55
N HIS A 70 -21.61 10.87 18.64
CA HIS A 70 -22.25 9.70 18.07
C HIS A 70 -22.16 9.73 16.53
N CYS A 71 -22.06 8.56 15.89
CA CYS A 71 -22.02 8.42 14.43
C CYS A 71 -23.40 8.18 13.77
N SER A 72 -24.46 8.07 14.56
CA SER A 72 -25.87 8.00 14.14
C SER A 72 -26.76 8.47 15.29
N PRO A 73 -27.93 9.11 15.04
CA PRO A 73 -28.92 9.41 16.08
C PRO A 73 -29.44 8.18 16.84
N GLU A 74 -29.39 6.99 16.25
CA GLU A 74 -29.78 5.73 16.89
C GLU A 74 -28.83 5.30 18.02
N MET A 75 -27.62 5.84 18.03
CA MET A 75 -26.56 5.49 18.97
C MET A 75 -26.54 6.39 20.22
N VAL A 76 -27.46 7.34 20.36
CA VAL A 76 -27.37 8.38 21.42
C VAL A 76 -27.73 7.86 22.82
N ASP A 77 -28.39 6.70 22.88
CA ASP A 77 -28.61 5.93 24.12
C ASP A 77 -27.73 4.66 24.18
N ALA A 78 -26.82 4.50 23.22
CA ALA A 78 -25.75 3.48 23.22
C ALA A 78 -24.42 4.11 23.67
N GLU A 79 -23.34 3.33 23.73
CA GLU A 79 -22.01 3.86 24.03
C GLU A 79 -21.57 4.89 22.95
N PRO A 80 -21.09 6.09 23.35
CA PRO A 80 -20.64 7.11 22.40
C PRO A 80 -19.48 6.62 21.54
N SER A 81 -19.55 6.91 20.23
CA SER A 81 -18.48 6.57 19.29
C SER A 81 -17.23 7.43 19.54
N ALA A 82 -17.41 8.65 20.03
CA ALA A 82 -16.34 9.59 20.33
C ALA A 82 -16.59 10.34 21.64
N TRP A 83 -15.55 10.99 22.15
CA TRP A 83 -15.64 11.91 23.28
C TRP A 83 -14.82 13.16 22.98
N VAL A 84 -15.40 14.34 23.19
CA VAL A 84 -14.68 15.62 23.15
C VAL A 84 -14.54 16.15 24.57
N VAL A 85 -13.30 16.35 25.00
CA VAL A 85 -12.96 16.87 26.33
C VAL A 85 -12.59 18.36 26.26
N ALA A 86 -12.97 19.09 27.30
CA ALA A 86 -12.59 20.48 27.56
C ALA A 86 -12.10 20.61 29.02
N ASP A 87 -11.16 21.51 29.30
CA ASP A 87 -10.71 21.76 30.68
C ASP A 87 -11.88 22.19 31.58
N SER A 88 -11.97 21.62 32.79
CA SER A 88 -13.10 21.84 33.71
C SER A 88 -13.07 23.18 34.45
N LEU A 89 -11.98 23.95 34.40
CA LEU A 89 -11.89 25.32 34.93
C LEU A 89 -12.24 26.38 33.87
N GLY A 90 -12.27 25.98 32.59
CA GLY A 90 -12.56 26.83 31.44
C GLY A 90 -11.31 27.42 30.78
N GLY A 91 -10.12 26.94 31.14
CA GLY A 91 -8.87 27.30 30.49
C GLY A 91 -8.63 26.54 29.17
N PRO A 92 -7.49 26.79 28.51
CA PRO A 92 -7.00 25.87 27.48
C PRO A 92 -6.50 24.57 28.15
N MET A 93 -6.82 23.42 27.54
CA MET A 93 -6.20 22.16 27.90
C MET A 93 -4.74 22.14 27.46
N VAL A 94 -3.86 21.71 28.36
CA VAL A 94 -2.44 21.52 28.08
C VAL A 94 -2.24 20.10 27.54
N VAL A 95 -1.82 19.99 26.28
CA VAL A 95 -1.63 18.72 25.59
C VAL A 95 -0.14 18.50 25.37
N ASN A 96 0.42 17.54 26.11
CA ASN A 96 1.79 17.11 25.91
C ASN A 96 1.84 16.03 24.82
N SER A 97 2.48 16.34 23.70
CA SER A 97 2.57 15.46 22.52
C SER A 97 3.84 14.61 22.49
N GLY A 98 4.65 14.66 23.55
CA GLY A 98 5.90 13.90 23.70
C GLY A 98 6.89 14.65 24.62
N PRO A 99 7.82 13.95 25.28
CA PRO A 99 8.67 14.54 26.32
C PRO A 99 9.50 15.76 25.89
N ASP A 100 9.74 15.94 24.58
CA ASP A 100 10.51 17.04 23.99
C ASP A 100 9.67 18.02 23.14
N GLN A 101 8.33 17.94 23.17
CA GLN A 101 7.45 18.92 22.50
C GLN A 101 6.88 19.91 23.53
N GLU A 102 6.92 21.21 23.21
CA GLU A 102 6.21 22.20 24.02
C GLU A 102 4.72 21.84 24.11
N ALA A 103 4.18 21.86 25.33
CA ALA A 103 2.84 21.39 25.57
C ALA A 103 1.83 22.36 24.95
N SER A 104 1.15 21.91 23.90
CA SER A 104 0.25 22.74 23.12
C SER A 104 -1.02 23.07 23.91
N GLN A 105 -1.41 24.33 23.89
CA GLN A 105 -2.65 24.79 24.52
C GLN A 105 -3.79 24.74 23.50
N ILE A 106 -4.78 23.87 23.73
CA ILE A 106 -5.95 23.72 22.88
C ILE A 106 -7.25 23.79 23.69
N HIS A 107 -8.30 24.38 23.13
CA HIS A 107 -9.56 24.56 23.88
C HIS A 107 -10.34 23.27 24.10
N THR A 108 -10.29 22.34 23.14
CA THR A 108 -10.97 21.04 23.21
C THR A 108 -10.16 19.97 22.49
N ARG A 109 -10.21 18.72 22.95
CA ARG A 109 -9.55 17.56 22.31
C ARG A 109 -10.53 16.42 22.09
N CYS A 110 -10.39 15.68 21.00
CA CYS A 110 -11.01 14.36 20.82
C CYS A 110 -9.93 13.28 21.01
N PRO A 111 -9.90 12.52 22.13
CA PRO A 111 -8.81 11.55 22.40
C PRO A 111 -8.83 10.29 21.53
N HIS A 112 -9.94 10.02 20.85
CA HIS A 112 -10.13 8.84 19.99
C HIS A 112 -10.35 9.29 18.55
N TRP A 113 -9.79 8.54 17.60
CA TRP A 113 -9.94 8.84 16.18
C TRP A 113 -11.19 8.14 15.62
N THR A 114 -12.24 8.92 15.35
CA THR A 114 -13.41 8.48 14.59
C THR A 114 -13.67 9.43 13.43
N LYS A 115 -14.37 8.94 12.40
CA LYS A 115 -14.77 9.74 11.25
C LYS A 115 -16.28 9.96 11.27
N GLY A 116 -16.72 11.22 11.27
CA GLY A 116 -18.12 11.63 11.12
C GLY A 116 -18.95 11.57 12.39
N SER A 117 -18.35 11.74 13.57
CA SER A 117 -19.10 11.76 14.84
C SER A 117 -19.61 13.16 15.15
N LEU A 118 -20.86 13.29 15.59
CA LEU A 118 -21.46 14.57 15.99
C LEU A 118 -21.67 14.68 17.49
N LEU A 119 -21.32 15.83 18.03
CA LEU A 119 -21.73 16.35 19.33
C LEU A 119 -23.16 16.91 19.24
N GLY A 120 -23.83 16.99 20.40
CA GLY A 120 -25.16 17.61 20.53
C GLY A 120 -26.24 16.63 20.96
N SER A 121 -26.00 15.87 22.04
CA SER A 121 -26.88 14.78 22.51
C SER A 121 -28.35 15.16 22.59
N TYR A 122 -28.69 16.39 22.98
CA TYR A 122 -30.07 16.85 23.00
C TYR A 122 -30.69 16.90 21.59
N GLY A 123 -29.96 17.48 20.64
CA GLY A 123 -30.40 17.58 19.26
C GLY A 123 -30.49 16.24 18.56
N LEU A 124 -29.52 15.34 18.82
CA LEU A 124 -29.52 13.99 18.27
C LEU A 124 -30.67 13.13 18.85
N ARG A 125 -30.95 13.21 20.15
CA ARG A 125 -32.15 12.57 20.75
C ARG A 125 -33.45 13.13 20.20
N ALA A 126 -33.53 14.45 19.97
CA ALA A 126 -34.72 15.05 19.37
C ALA A 126 -34.97 14.55 17.94
N LEU A 127 -33.91 14.41 17.12
CA LEU A 127 -34.00 13.84 15.77
C LEU A 127 -34.39 12.36 15.77
N ALA A 128 -33.84 11.55 16.68
CA ALA A 128 -34.25 10.16 16.87
C ALA A 128 -35.72 10.06 17.30
N ALA A 129 -36.11 10.81 18.33
CA ALA A 129 -37.49 10.81 18.85
C ALA A 129 -38.52 11.29 17.82
N GLU A 130 -38.20 12.31 17.01
CA GLU A 130 -39.05 12.73 15.90
C GLU A 130 -39.26 11.59 14.87
N ARG A 131 -38.17 10.96 14.43
CA ARG A 131 -38.23 9.86 13.45
C ARG A 131 -39.05 8.69 13.96
N ASP A 132 -38.85 8.34 15.23
CA ASP A 132 -39.55 7.24 15.88
C ASP A 132 -40.99 7.63 16.33
N GLY A 133 -41.43 8.86 16.02
CA GLY A 133 -42.79 9.36 16.25
C GLY A 133 -43.13 9.68 17.70
N THR A 134 -42.13 9.73 18.58
CA THR A 134 -42.28 9.97 20.03
C THR A 134 -41.98 11.41 20.46
N GLY A 135 -41.25 12.16 19.62
CA GLY A 135 -40.88 13.57 19.83
C GLY A 135 -41.64 14.55 18.92
N PRO A 136 -41.58 15.86 19.24
CA PRO A 136 -42.09 16.91 18.34
C PRO A 136 -41.25 17.01 17.06
N ALA A 137 -41.85 17.55 15.99
CA ALA A 137 -41.14 17.76 14.73
C ALA A 137 -39.98 18.76 14.88
N VAL A 138 -38.81 18.40 14.34
CA VAL A 138 -37.64 19.27 14.26
C VAL A 138 -37.74 20.09 12.98
N GLU A 139 -37.94 21.39 13.15
CA GLU A 139 -38.12 22.33 12.06
C GLU A 139 -36.79 22.78 11.46
N VAL A 140 -35.76 22.96 12.30
CA VAL A 140 -34.44 23.47 11.90
C VAL A 140 -33.32 22.77 12.67
N ILE A 141 -32.28 22.36 11.93
CA ILE A 141 -31.07 21.73 12.46
C ILE A 141 -29.90 22.69 12.23
N TRP A 142 -29.26 23.14 13.30
CA TRP A 142 -28.08 23.99 13.23
C TRP A 142 -26.81 23.14 13.32
N LYS A 143 -26.05 23.06 12.23
CA LYS A 143 -24.69 22.51 12.25
C LYS A 143 -23.72 23.65 12.53
N VAL A 144 -23.08 23.60 13.68
CA VAL A 144 -22.07 24.59 14.10
C VAL A 144 -20.68 23.95 14.15
N GLU A 145 -19.64 24.77 14.28
CA GLU A 145 -18.27 24.32 14.13
C GLU A 145 -17.67 23.71 15.40
N ARG A 146 -17.87 24.33 16.57
CA ARG A 146 -17.20 23.98 17.82
C ARG A 146 -18.17 23.71 18.98
N LEU A 147 -17.69 22.99 20.00
CA LEU A 147 -18.45 22.67 21.23
C LEU A 147 -19.05 23.90 21.91
N TYR A 148 -18.30 25.01 21.99
CA TYR A 148 -18.80 26.23 22.64
C TYR A 148 -19.90 26.92 21.84
N ASP A 149 -19.79 26.94 20.51
CA ASP A 149 -20.84 27.45 19.62
C ASP A 149 -22.14 26.65 19.79
N LEU A 150 -22.02 25.33 19.96
CA LEU A 150 -23.15 24.42 20.21
C LEU A 150 -23.85 24.74 21.52
N LEU A 151 -23.10 24.85 22.62
CA LEU A 151 -23.66 25.14 23.93
C LEU A 151 -24.26 26.55 24.02
N THR A 152 -23.62 27.56 23.44
CA THR A 152 -24.14 28.94 23.39
C THR A 152 -25.42 29.03 22.57
N LEU A 153 -25.47 28.43 21.37
CA LEU A 153 -26.69 28.45 20.56
C LEU A 153 -27.83 27.66 21.21
N HIS A 154 -27.53 26.51 21.82
CA HIS A 154 -28.50 25.73 22.60
C HIS A 154 -29.14 26.57 23.71
N ALA A 155 -28.32 27.29 24.49
CA ALA A 155 -28.80 28.17 25.55
C ALA A 155 -29.65 29.33 25.01
N ALA A 156 -29.22 29.96 23.91
CA ALA A 156 -29.94 31.06 23.28
C ALA A 156 -31.31 30.63 22.69
N LEU A 157 -31.38 29.46 22.03
CA LEU A 157 -32.62 28.87 21.53
C LEU A 157 -33.56 28.45 22.67
N ASN A 158 -33.02 27.97 23.79
CA ASN A 158 -33.81 27.65 24.99
C ASN A 158 -34.44 28.92 25.60
N SER A 159 -33.65 29.99 25.74
CA SER A 159 -34.14 31.29 26.23
C SER A 159 -35.19 31.92 25.32
N ALA A 160 -35.16 31.64 24.01
CA ALA A 160 -36.17 32.05 23.05
C ALA A 160 -37.38 31.11 22.95
N GLY A 161 -37.41 29.98 23.67
CA GLY A 161 -38.50 29.00 23.62
C GLY A 161 -38.57 28.20 22.31
N LEU A 162 -37.47 28.13 21.56
CA LEU A 162 -37.37 27.46 20.25
C LEU A 162 -36.69 26.08 20.31
N LEU A 163 -36.00 25.77 21.41
CA LEU A 163 -35.27 24.52 21.58
C LEU A 163 -36.20 23.30 21.42
N GLY A 164 -35.75 22.30 20.66
CA GLY A 164 -36.50 21.08 20.33
C GLY A 164 -37.20 21.18 18.97
N ARG A 165 -37.81 22.33 18.62
CA ARG A 165 -38.14 22.66 17.23
C ARG A 165 -36.88 23.04 16.45
N HIS A 166 -35.98 23.75 17.11
CA HIS A 166 -34.63 24.03 16.65
C HIS A 166 -33.65 23.19 17.48
N VAL A 167 -32.75 22.46 16.80
CA VAL A 167 -31.72 21.61 17.42
C VAL A 167 -30.33 22.03 16.95
N VAL A 168 -29.29 21.69 17.72
CA VAL A 168 -27.91 22.07 17.42
C VAL A 168 -27.00 20.84 17.47
N VAL A 169 -26.10 20.71 16.49
CA VAL A 169 -25.09 19.66 16.37
C VAL A 169 -23.75 20.25 15.94
N ALA A 170 -22.63 19.60 16.30
CA ALA A 170 -21.28 20.05 15.94
C ALA A 170 -20.34 18.87 15.65
N ASN A 171 -19.29 19.11 14.87
CA ASN A 171 -18.27 18.09 14.57
C ASN A 171 -17.47 17.70 15.83
N CYS A 172 -17.03 16.44 15.93
CA CYS A 172 -16.13 16.00 17.01
C CYS A 172 -14.66 16.33 16.71
N PHE A 173 -14.28 16.33 15.42
CA PHE A 173 -12.90 16.52 14.95
C PHE A 173 -12.69 17.87 14.24
N GLY A 174 -13.43 18.90 14.64
CA GLY A 174 -13.27 20.28 14.16
C GLY A 174 -13.76 20.50 12.72
N PRO A 175 -13.35 21.61 12.07
CA PRO A 175 -13.93 22.03 10.80
C PRO A 175 -13.65 21.09 9.61
N LEU A 176 -12.50 20.39 9.60
CA LEU A 176 -12.08 19.57 8.46
C LEU A 176 -12.73 18.16 8.39
N GLU A 177 -13.68 17.86 9.27
CA GLU A 177 -14.38 16.57 9.32
C GLU A 177 -15.48 16.46 8.24
N ASP A 178 -15.38 15.43 7.40
CA ASP A 178 -16.34 15.13 6.31
C ASP A 178 -17.68 14.59 6.83
N VAL A 179 -18.77 14.88 6.12
CA VAL A 179 -20.07 14.22 6.32
C VAL A 179 -19.97 12.74 5.92
N VAL A 180 -20.27 11.82 6.85
CA VAL A 180 -20.35 10.38 6.56
C VAL A 180 -21.75 9.99 6.02
N PRO A 181 -21.85 8.93 5.19
CA PRO A 181 -23.09 8.55 4.49
C PRO A 181 -24.33 8.44 5.39
N GLU A 182 -24.15 8.04 6.63
CA GLU A 182 -25.20 7.81 7.62
C GLU A 182 -26.00 9.09 7.93
N TRP A 183 -25.35 10.26 7.92
CA TRP A 183 -26.02 11.54 8.16
C TRP A 183 -26.88 12.02 7.00
N PHE A 184 -26.64 11.54 5.78
CA PHE A 184 -27.44 11.95 4.61
C PHE A 184 -28.88 11.47 4.72
N GLU A 185 -29.12 10.30 5.31
CA GLU A 185 -30.46 9.74 5.50
C GLU A 185 -31.24 10.49 6.60
N PHE A 186 -30.64 10.70 7.78
CA PHE A 186 -31.30 11.37 8.91
C PHE A 186 -31.60 12.86 8.65
N LEU A 187 -30.78 13.52 7.85
CA LEU A 187 -30.91 14.94 7.53
C LEU A 187 -31.63 15.18 6.19
N ALA A 188 -32.04 14.11 5.49
CA ALA A 188 -32.86 14.20 4.29
C ALA A 188 -34.23 14.83 4.60
N GLY A 189 -34.69 15.72 3.72
CA GLY A 189 -35.97 16.42 3.88
C GLY A 189 -36.04 17.41 5.06
N LYS A 190 -34.95 17.62 5.81
CA LYS A 190 -34.88 18.59 6.91
C LYS A 190 -34.44 19.98 6.43
N THR A 191 -34.67 21.00 7.24
CA THR A 191 -34.04 22.32 7.06
C THR A 191 -32.78 22.37 7.91
N VAL A 192 -31.63 22.59 7.28
CA VAL A 192 -30.30 22.60 7.92
C VAL A 192 -29.65 23.97 7.73
N TYR A 193 -29.22 24.60 8.82
CA TYR A 193 -28.46 25.85 8.78
C TYR A 193 -27.04 25.56 9.25
N VAL A 194 -26.06 25.83 8.39
CA VAL A 194 -24.64 25.65 8.68
C VAL A 194 -24.09 27.00 9.10
N THR A 195 -23.54 27.11 10.30
CA THR A 195 -22.90 28.33 10.82
C THR A 195 -21.48 27.99 11.25
N HIS A 196 -20.54 28.89 10.93
CA HIS A 196 -19.12 28.64 11.11
C HIS A 196 -18.39 29.92 11.53
N THR A 197 -17.17 29.75 12.03
CA THR A 197 -16.24 30.84 12.37
C THR A 197 -15.91 31.64 11.12
N ARG A 198 -15.80 32.97 11.21
CA ARG A 198 -15.56 33.84 10.05
C ARG A 198 -14.09 33.87 9.60
N ASP A 199 -13.55 32.68 9.39
CA ASP A 199 -12.22 32.42 8.83
C ASP A 199 -12.23 31.28 7.80
N TRP A 200 -11.06 31.03 7.18
CA TRP A 200 -10.88 29.95 6.20
C TRP A 200 -11.17 28.56 6.77
N GLY A 201 -10.83 28.30 8.03
CA GLY A 201 -11.09 27.01 8.68
C GLY A 201 -12.59 26.74 8.73
N GLY A 202 -13.35 27.69 9.26
CA GLY A 202 -14.80 27.61 9.31
C GLY A 202 -15.45 27.51 7.93
N ALA A 203 -15.03 28.32 6.95
CA ALA A 203 -15.61 28.32 5.60
C ALA A 203 -15.39 27.00 4.85
N VAL A 204 -14.17 26.43 4.91
CA VAL A 204 -13.88 25.11 4.33
C VAL A 204 -14.72 24.03 5.01
N GLY A 205 -14.85 24.08 6.35
CA GLY A 205 -15.66 23.14 7.12
C GLY A 205 -17.19 23.29 6.96
N ALA A 206 -17.65 24.47 6.53
CA ALA A 206 -19.04 24.70 6.14
C ALA A 206 -19.33 24.11 4.75
N ASN A 207 -18.45 24.35 3.76
CA ASN A 207 -18.63 23.82 2.41
C ASN A 207 -18.67 22.28 2.37
N ARG A 208 -17.84 21.60 3.18
CA ARG A 208 -17.90 20.13 3.35
C ARG A 208 -19.26 19.60 3.80
N TRP A 209 -20.10 20.44 4.39
CA TRP A 209 -21.48 20.12 4.77
C TRP A 209 -22.51 20.63 3.74
N VAL A 210 -22.38 21.88 3.29
CA VAL A 210 -23.34 22.50 2.37
C VAL A 210 -23.33 21.83 0.98
N GLU A 211 -22.16 21.52 0.42
CA GLU A 211 -22.05 20.95 -0.94
C GLU A 211 -22.64 19.54 -1.06
N PRO A 212 -22.30 18.56 -0.20
CA PRO A 212 -22.86 17.21 -0.32
C PRO A 212 -24.36 17.17 0.03
N MET A 213 -24.79 17.96 1.00
CA MET A 213 -26.15 17.86 1.56
C MET A 213 -27.21 18.68 0.83
N ALA A 214 -26.84 19.63 -0.02
CA ALA A 214 -27.76 20.49 -0.76
C ALA A 214 -28.77 19.76 -1.67
N ARG A 215 -28.54 18.47 -1.97
CA ARG A 215 -29.47 17.63 -2.74
C ARG A 215 -30.35 16.72 -1.88
N SER A 216 -30.07 16.60 -0.58
CA SER A 216 -30.76 15.67 0.33
C SER A 216 -31.67 16.42 1.31
N CYS A 217 -31.21 17.55 1.85
CA CYS A 217 -32.02 18.39 2.73
C CYS A 217 -33.15 19.11 1.96
N ARG A 218 -34.26 19.40 2.64
CA ARG A 218 -35.36 20.23 2.08
C ARG A 218 -34.91 21.68 1.86
N VAL A 219 -34.10 22.18 2.78
CA VAL A 219 -33.42 23.49 2.72
C VAL A 219 -32.06 23.30 3.36
N ILE A 220 -30.98 23.75 2.72
CA ILE A 220 -29.70 23.97 3.41
C ILE A 220 -29.20 25.39 3.15
N LYS A 221 -28.66 26.05 4.18
CA LYS A 221 -28.14 27.41 4.08
C LYS A 221 -26.79 27.56 4.76
N ASP A 222 -25.89 28.27 4.10
CA ASP A 222 -24.67 28.81 4.67
C ASP A 222 -25.00 30.14 5.39
N VAL A 223 -25.05 30.09 6.73
CA VAL A 223 -25.42 31.22 7.59
C VAL A 223 -24.16 31.89 8.10
N ARG A 224 -23.65 32.82 7.30
CA ARG A 224 -22.46 33.63 7.62
C ARG A 224 -22.79 34.67 8.67
N LEU A 225 -21.97 34.74 9.72
CA LEU A 225 -21.96 35.88 10.64
C LEU A 225 -21.48 37.15 9.88
N PRO A 226 -21.93 38.35 10.27
CA PRO A 226 -21.77 39.57 9.45
C PRO A 226 -20.45 40.31 9.68
N SER A 227 -19.57 39.81 10.54
CA SER A 227 -18.19 40.26 10.69
C SER A 227 -17.37 40.00 9.42
N GLU A 228 -16.26 40.74 9.32
CA GLU A 228 -15.28 40.56 8.23
C GLU A 228 -14.64 39.16 8.29
N PHE A 229 -14.00 38.77 7.19
CA PHE A 229 -13.46 37.43 7.02
C PHE A 229 -11.94 37.45 7.25
N GLU A 230 -11.46 36.63 8.18
CA GLU A 230 -10.09 36.69 8.69
C GLU A 230 -9.24 35.47 8.32
N ASN A 231 -7.92 35.62 8.29
CA ASN A 231 -6.97 34.52 8.04
C ASN A 231 -6.71 33.69 9.32
N GLY A 232 -7.79 33.27 9.99
CA GLY A 232 -7.79 32.48 11.22
C GLY A 232 -8.09 33.31 12.47
N GLY A 233 -8.98 32.80 13.32
CA GLY A 233 -9.33 33.46 14.60
C GLY A 233 -10.52 34.42 14.54
N GLY A 234 -11.23 34.45 13.41
CA GLY A 234 -12.40 35.31 13.20
C GLY A 234 -13.57 35.03 14.15
N GLU A 235 -14.61 35.87 14.07
CA GLU A 235 -15.79 35.80 14.94
C GLU A 235 -16.44 34.39 14.93
N SER A 236 -16.61 33.81 16.12
CA SER A 236 -17.38 32.58 16.33
C SER A 236 -18.86 32.86 16.62
N LEU A 237 -19.69 31.83 16.60
CA LEU A 237 -21.10 32.00 16.95
C LEU A 237 -21.28 32.33 18.44
N ARG A 238 -20.41 31.82 19.31
CA ARG A 238 -20.35 32.23 20.72
C ARG A 238 -19.97 33.71 20.87
N ASP A 239 -19.05 34.22 20.06
CA ASP A 239 -18.71 35.65 20.07
C ASP A 239 -19.93 36.51 19.72
N PHE A 240 -20.54 36.23 18.56
CA PHE A 240 -21.73 36.93 18.08
C PHE A 240 -22.86 36.97 19.13
N LEU A 241 -23.23 35.80 19.70
CA LEU A 241 -24.38 35.71 20.61
C LEU A 241 -24.07 36.19 22.04
N PHE A 242 -22.86 35.97 22.55
CA PHE A 242 -22.53 36.20 23.96
C PHE A 242 -21.54 37.35 24.19
N ARG A 243 -20.40 37.39 23.50
CA ARG A 243 -19.41 38.47 23.64
C ARG A 243 -20.02 39.80 23.20
N ASP A 244 -20.61 39.79 22.01
CA ASP A 244 -21.19 40.97 21.35
C ASP A 244 -22.69 41.10 21.63
N LYS A 245 -23.24 40.17 22.45
CA LYS A 245 -24.59 40.18 23.06
C LYS A 245 -25.76 40.30 22.07
N ARG A 246 -25.60 39.77 20.86
CA ARG A 246 -26.62 39.87 19.81
C ARG A 246 -27.74 38.86 20.06
N PRO A 247 -29.02 39.23 19.90
CA PRO A 247 -30.13 38.34 20.19
C PRO A 247 -30.24 37.23 19.13
N VAL A 248 -30.67 36.04 19.53
CA VAL A 248 -30.86 34.91 18.59
C VAL A 248 -31.89 35.19 17.49
N SER A 249 -32.80 36.16 17.68
CA SER A 249 -33.69 36.68 16.63
C SER A 249 -32.93 37.30 15.46
N GLU A 250 -31.75 37.88 15.69
CA GLU A 250 -30.89 38.43 14.64
C GLU A 250 -30.17 37.32 13.87
N LEU A 251 -29.69 36.28 14.56
CA LEU A 251 -29.17 35.07 13.91
C LEU A 251 -30.26 34.36 13.08
N LEU A 252 -31.49 34.31 13.57
CA LEU A 252 -32.64 33.77 12.84
C LEU A 252 -33.00 34.63 11.62
N ALA A 253 -32.87 35.95 11.70
CA ALA A 253 -33.02 36.85 10.56
C ALA A 253 -31.90 36.65 9.53
N LEU A 254 -30.65 36.49 9.97
CA LEU A 254 -29.51 36.13 9.10
C LEU A 254 -29.77 34.79 8.39
N ALA A 255 -30.19 33.75 9.10
CA ALA A 255 -30.51 32.45 8.50
C ALA A 255 -31.75 32.49 7.57
N SER A 256 -32.75 33.31 7.89
CA SER A 256 -33.91 33.51 7.01
C SER A 256 -33.51 34.18 5.70
N ASN A 257 -32.64 35.18 5.76
CA ASN A 257 -32.13 35.92 4.61
C ASN A 257 -30.93 35.24 3.90
N ALA A 258 -30.30 34.26 4.54
CA ALA A 258 -29.20 33.50 3.96
C ALA A 258 -29.67 32.77 2.69
N PRO A 259 -28.82 32.68 1.65
CA PRO A 259 -29.17 32.00 0.41
C PRO A 259 -29.29 30.49 0.63
N GLU A 260 -30.16 29.86 -0.16
CA GLU A 260 -30.28 28.40 -0.21
C GLU A 260 -29.25 27.80 -1.15
N GLY A 261 -28.63 26.69 -0.72
CA GLY A 261 -27.65 25.94 -1.49
C GLY A 261 -26.24 26.55 -1.49
N VAL A 262 -25.35 25.88 -2.23
CA VAL A 262 -23.94 26.28 -2.39
C VAL A 262 -23.88 27.61 -3.14
N ARG A 263 -23.16 28.59 -2.57
CA ARG A 263 -22.63 29.74 -3.30
C ARG A 263 -21.13 29.72 -3.24
N GLU A 264 -20.51 30.21 -4.31
CA GLU A 264 -19.07 30.35 -4.44
C GLU A 264 -18.47 31.01 -3.20
N LEU A 265 -17.30 30.51 -2.78
CA LEU A 265 -16.40 31.25 -1.91
C LEU A 265 -16.08 32.60 -2.59
N PRO A 266 -15.76 33.66 -1.83
CA PRO A 266 -15.32 34.93 -2.43
C PRO A 266 -14.22 34.66 -3.46
N PRO A 267 -14.23 35.33 -4.63
CA PRO A 267 -13.45 34.90 -5.79
C PRO A 267 -11.93 35.05 -5.57
N PHE A 268 -11.36 33.99 -5.01
CA PHE A 268 -9.95 33.63 -5.01
C PHE A 268 -9.84 32.11 -5.21
N PHE A 269 -10.55 31.64 -6.24
CA PHE A 269 -10.41 30.32 -6.86
C PHE A 269 -10.82 30.44 -8.33
N SER A 270 -9.84 30.48 -9.22
CA SER A 270 -10.04 29.99 -10.59
C SER A 270 -9.75 28.49 -10.62
N GLU A 271 -10.70 27.74 -11.19
CA GLU A 271 -10.58 26.35 -11.66
C GLU A 271 -10.35 25.19 -10.66
N ALA A 272 -10.04 25.39 -9.37
CA ALA A 272 -9.79 24.26 -8.44
C ALA A 272 -11.05 23.58 -7.83
N SER A 273 -12.27 24.03 -8.14
CA SER A 273 -13.54 23.45 -7.62
C SER A 273 -14.74 23.86 -8.48
N THR A 274 -15.69 23.01 -8.87
CA THR A 274 -15.86 21.55 -8.76
C THR A 274 -16.75 21.08 -9.93
N ARG A 275 -16.40 20.01 -10.66
CA ARG A 275 -17.40 19.20 -11.40
C ARG A 275 -16.92 17.79 -11.74
N ALA A 276 -17.71 16.81 -11.34
CA ALA A 276 -17.53 15.41 -11.71
C ALA A 276 -18.06 15.12 -13.12
N ILE A 277 -17.51 14.10 -13.78
CA ILE A 277 -18.14 13.04 -14.61
C ILE A 277 -17.08 12.41 -15.55
N THR A 278 -17.11 11.08 -15.61
CA THR A 278 -16.28 10.17 -16.43
C THR A 278 -16.37 10.37 -17.96
N PRO A 279 -15.50 9.75 -18.80
CA PRO A 279 -14.57 10.48 -19.68
C PRO A 279 -14.96 10.51 -21.17
N PRO A 280 -14.21 11.27 -22.00
CA PRO A 280 -13.91 10.92 -23.39
C PRO A 280 -12.55 10.21 -23.52
N ALA A 281 -12.42 9.35 -24.54
CA ALA A 281 -11.24 8.54 -24.84
C ALA A 281 -10.04 9.38 -25.39
N PRO A 282 -8.80 8.86 -25.37
CA PRO A 282 -7.60 9.66 -25.63
C PRO A 282 -7.34 9.89 -27.13
N PRO A 283 -6.79 11.05 -27.53
CA PRO A 283 -5.89 11.15 -28.68
C PRO A 283 -4.58 10.41 -28.36
N SER A 284 -4.03 9.64 -29.30
CA SER A 284 -2.90 8.75 -29.03
C SER A 284 -1.54 9.29 -29.47
N LEU A 285 -0.61 9.35 -28.51
CA LEU A 285 0.83 9.07 -28.61
C LEU A 285 1.78 9.91 -29.50
N MET A 286 1.36 10.59 -30.59
CA MET A 286 2.33 11.08 -31.59
C MET A 286 2.16 12.51 -32.14
N ASP A 287 1.01 13.16 -31.98
CA ASP A 287 0.62 14.17 -32.98
C ASP A 287 1.35 15.53 -32.94
N PHE A 288 2.06 15.89 -31.86
CA PHE A 288 2.74 17.20 -31.74
C PHE A 288 4.12 17.18 -31.06
N ILE A 289 4.96 16.19 -31.39
CA ILE A 289 6.41 16.28 -31.09
C ILE A 289 7.08 17.27 -32.06
N PRO A 290 7.81 18.27 -31.54
CA PRO A 290 9.13 18.57 -32.06
C PRO A 290 10.18 18.29 -30.98
N VAL A 291 11.19 17.50 -31.32
CA VAL A 291 12.32 17.17 -30.45
C VAL A 291 13.28 18.36 -30.37
N PRO A 292 13.68 18.83 -29.18
CA PRO A 292 14.89 19.59 -28.97
C PRO A 292 15.94 18.72 -28.27
N THR A 293 17.04 18.45 -28.95
CA THR A 293 18.23 17.83 -28.35
C THR A 293 18.90 18.80 -27.38
N GLN A 294 19.22 18.36 -26.15
CA GLN A 294 20.19 19.02 -25.28
C GLN A 294 21.24 18.00 -24.77
N PRO A 295 22.49 18.44 -24.49
CA PRO A 295 23.65 17.54 -24.42
C PRO A 295 23.86 16.90 -23.04
N GLU A 296 24.38 15.67 -23.03
CA GLU A 296 24.89 15.04 -21.81
C GLU A 296 26.10 15.81 -21.26
N VAL A 297 25.96 16.38 -20.06
CA VAL A 297 27.11 16.97 -19.34
C VAL A 297 27.94 15.85 -18.72
N ASN A 298 29.09 15.57 -19.31
CA ASN A 298 29.95 14.47 -18.90
C ASN A 298 30.64 14.74 -17.54
N ALA A 299 30.30 13.93 -16.53
CA ALA A 299 30.88 14.02 -15.18
C ALA A 299 32.41 13.86 -15.14
N ALA A 300 33.02 13.23 -16.16
CA ALA A 300 34.47 13.13 -16.28
C ALA A 300 35.15 14.50 -16.50
N ASP A 301 34.47 15.45 -17.15
CA ASP A 301 35.02 16.78 -17.42
C ASP A 301 34.91 17.69 -16.19
N ILE A 302 33.84 17.54 -15.40
CA ILE A 302 33.69 18.18 -14.09
C ILE A 302 34.79 17.70 -13.12
N LEU A 303 35.04 16.37 -13.06
CA LEU A 303 36.13 15.80 -12.24
C LEU A 303 37.53 16.15 -12.77
N ARG A 304 37.67 16.47 -14.06
CA ARG A 304 38.89 17.04 -14.63
C ARG A 304 39.09 18.48 -14.16
N PHE A 305 38.05 19.29 -14.17
CA PHE A 305 38.06 20.70 -13.73
C PHE A 305 38.44 20.81 -12.25
N ALA A 306 37.78 20.05 -11.36
CA ALA A 306 38.09 20.04 -9.93
C ALA A 306 39.57 19.67 -9.62
N ARG A 307 40.17 18.76 -10.40
CA ARG A 307 41.59 18.37 -10.27
C ARG A 307 42.57 19.41 -10.81
N VAL A 308 42.13 20.38 -11.60
CA VAL A 308 42.96 21.51 -12.08
C VAL A 308 43.08 22.57 -10.99
N GLU A 309 41.99 22.91 -10.29
CA GLU A 309 42.02 23.79 -9.12
C GLU A 309 43.00 23.31 -8.04
N THR A 310 42.94 22.02 -7.66
CA THR A 310 43.81 21.47 -6.60
C THR A 310 45.29 21.58 -6.95
N ARG A 311 45.64 21.57 -8.25
CA ARG A 311 47.03 21.78 -8.72
C ARG A 311 47.43 23.26 -8.75
N MET A 312 46.49 24.18 -8.98
CA MET A 312 46.78 25.62 -8.98
C MET A 312 47.02 26.19 -7.57
N ALA A 313 46.34 25.66 -6.54
CA ALA A 313 46.58 26.05 -5.14
C ALA A 313 48.07 25.95 -4.75
N CYS A 314 48.77 24.91 -5.24
CA CYS A 314 50.20 24.68 -4.99
C CYS A 314 51.14 25.68 -5.72
N ALA A 315 50.66 26.46 -6.69
CA ALA A 315 51.49 27.33 -7.54
C ALA A 315 51.54 28.81 -7.11
N ARG A 316 50.75 29.22 -6.09
CA ARG A 316 50.62 30.62 -5.64
C ARG A 316 51.94 31.24 -5.16
N VAL A 317 52.76 30.49 -4.41
CA VAL A 317 54.02 30.99 -3.82
C VAL A 317 55.13 31.25 -4.87
N PRO A 318 55.39 30.35 -5.84
CA PRO A 318 56.31 30.64 -6.96
C PRO A 318 55.92 31.86 -7.81
N LEU A 319 54.62 32.07 -8.08
CA LEU A 319 54.14 33.16 -8.94
C LEU A 319 54.34 34.53 -8.28
N ALA A 320 54.01 34.68 -6.99
CA ALA A 320 54.28 35.90 -6.22
C ALA A 320 55.77 36.29 -6.26
N LYS A 321 56.64 35.29 -6.08
CA LYS A 321 58.09 35.49 -6.08
C LYS A 321 58.66 35.86 -7.47
N ARG A 322 58.03 35.40 -8.56
CA ARG A 322 58.47 35.68 -9.95
C ARG A 322 58.00 37.05 -10.44
N TYR A 323 56.78 37.46 -10.12
CA TYR A 323 56.21 38.75 -10.55
C TYR A 323 56.40 39.89 -9.53
N ARG A 324 57.06 39.62 -8.39
CA ARG A 324 57.41 40.59 -7.32
C ARG A 324 56.21 41.32 -6.70
N VAL A 325 55.05 40.68 -6.70
CA VAL A 325 53.84 41.13 -6.00
C VAL A 325 53.69 40.34 -4.69
N SER A 326 53.09 40.95 -3.65
CA SER A 326 52.91 40.26 -2.37
C SER A 326 51.88 39.13 -2.49
N LEU A 327 51.99 38.11 -1.62
CA LEU A 327 51.00 37.02 -1.57
C LEU A 327 49.58 37.54 -1.29
N ASN A 328 49.45 38.62 -0.50
CA ASN A 328 48.17 39.28 -0.29
C ASN A 328 47.69 40.03 -1.54
N ALA A 329 48.56 40.72 -2.29
CA ALA A 329 48.18 41.36 -3.54
C ALA A 329 47.75 40.35 -4.62
N LEU A 330 48.38 39.18 -4.69
CA LEU A 330 47.97 38.07 -5.57
C LEU A 330 46.67 37.39 -5.11
N SER A 331 46.38 37.42 -3.81
CA SER A 331 45.13 36.87 -3.27
C SER A 331 43.98 37.88 -3.32
N LEU A 332 44.28 39.19 -3.35
CA LEU A 332 43.33 40.27 -3.62
C LEU A 332 43.01 40.43 -5.12
N ALA A 333 43.80 39.83 -6.01
CA ALA A 333 43.64 39.93 -7.47
C ALA A 333 42.96 38.70 -8.11
N GLU A 334 42.70 37.63 -7.35
CA GLU A 334 42.04 36.36 -7.74
C GLU A 334 42.32 35.79 -9.15
N ALA A 335 43.49 36.08 -9.72
CA ALA A 335 43.83 35.68 -11.09
C ALA A 335 44.79 34.48 -11.12
N ALA A 336 44.25 33.29 -11.41
CA ALA A 336 45.02 32.09 -11.74
C ALA A 336 45.17 31.93 -13.28
N PHE A 337 46.32 31.46 -13.76
CA PHE A 337 46.69 31.47 -15.20
C PHE A 337 47.37 30.17 -15.71
N TYR A 338 47.29 29.97 -17.04
CA TYR A 338 48.13 29.11 -17.94
C TYR A 338 47.77 27.61 -18.09
N PRO A 339 48.25 26.85 -19.13
CA PRO A 339 48.60 27.13 -20.55
C PRO A 339 48.04 26.04 -21.56
N LYS A 340 48.29 25.97 -22.89
CA LYS A 340 48.51 26.87 -24.07
C LYS A 340 48.77 26.00 -25.34
N ALA A 341 48.56 26.53 -26.57
CA ALA A 341 48.90 26.04 -27.94
C ALA A 341 47.77 25.30 -28.71
N ASP A 342 47.60 25.41 -30.03
CA ASP A 342 48.45 26.01 -31.08
C ASP A 342 47.67 26.86 -32.13
N ALA A 343 48.37 27.46 -33.12
CA ALA A 343 48.02 28.57 -34.04
C ALA A 343 46.59 28.61 -34.73
N ALA A 344 46.08 29.69 -35.36
CA ALA A 344 46.78 30.77 -36.09
C ALA A 344 45.96 32.07 -36.36
N LYS A 345 46.70 33.20 -36.52
CA LYS A 345 46.50 34.38 -37.41
C LYS A 345 45.19 35.18 -37.45
N CYS A 346 45.24 36.42 -36.90
CA CYS A 346 45.20 37.74 -37.60
C CYS A 346 44.79 38.81 -36.56
N LYS A 347 45.60 39.80 -36.15
CA LYS A 347 46.37 40.88 -36.81
C LYS A 347 45.55 42.10 -37.28
N GLU A 348 46.03 43.25 -36.81
CA GLU A 348 45.73 44.65 -37.16
C GLU A 348 44.43 45.25 -36.54
N GLY A 349 44.61 46.21 -35.62
CA GLY A 349 43.53 47.10 -35.16
C GLY A 349 42.99 46.94 -33.74
N ARG A 350 43.49 46.03 -32.89
CA ARG A 350 43.15 45.88 -31.45
C ARG A 350 44.24 45.10 -30.70
N LEU A 351 44.32 45.27 -29.37
CA LEU A 351 45.09 44.52 -28.33
C LEU A 351 46.21 43.55 -28.79
N PRO A 352 47.51 43.85 -28.54
CA PRO A 352 48.62 42.92 -28.79
C PRO A 352 49.19 42.22 -27.53
N GLU A 353 48.97 40.90 -27.47
CA GLU A 353 50.02 39.88 -27.25
C GLU A 353 50.80 39.76 -25.90
N GLN A 354 50.13 39.81 -24.73
CA GLN A 354 50.47 38.83 -23.67
C GLN A 354 49.39 38.48 -22.61
N ILE A 355 48.11 38.76 -22.85
CA ILE A 355 47.01 38.06 -22.16
C ILE A 355 46.76 36.75 -22.92
N GLY A 356 47.24 35.64 -22.37
CA GLY A 356 47.38 34.37 -23.10
C GLY A 356 46.13 33.47 -23.07
N VAL A 357 45.18 33.71 -23.98
CA VAL A 357 44.04 32.82 -24.21
C VAL A 357 44.41 31.62 -25.10
N LYS A 358 44.05 30.39 -24.71
CA LYS A 358 43.69 29.24 -25.59
C LYS A 358 43.26 28.04 -24.75
N GLY A 359 42.15 27.41 -25.10
CA GLY A 359 41.23 26.90 -24.09
C GLY A 359 40.21 28.00 -23.80
N ASP A 360 39.47 28.32 -24.86
CA ASP A 360 38.08 28.74 -24.83
C ASP A 360 37.61 30.02 -24.11
N SER A 361 38.47 30.72 -23.37
CA SER A 361 38.48 32.19 -23.17
C SER A 361 38.39 32.79 -21.74
N LEU A 362 38.60 34.12 -21.71
CA LEU A 362 39.47 34.92 -20.81
C LEU A 362 39.36 36.41 -21.29
N LEU A 363 39.66 37.51 -20.57
CA LEU A 363 39.96 37.82 -19.15
C LEU A 363 40.14 39.37 -18.99
N LEU A 364 40.23 39.86 -17.73
CA LEU A 364 40.96 41.06 -17.24
C LEU A 364 40.32 42.48 -17.39
N PRO A 365 40.72 43.48 -16.55
CA PRO A 365 39.78 44.42 -15.89
C PRO A 365 39.88 45.93 -16.25
N LEU A 366 38.88 46.75 -15.86
CA LEU A 366 38.67 48.21 -16.15
C LEU A 366 38.79 49.05 -14.87
N SER A 367 38.83 50.39 -14.95
CA SER A 367 39.02 51.30 -13.79
C SER A 367 38.09 52.53 -13.73
N ASP A 368 37.78 53.03 -12.53
CA ASP A 368 37.17 54.33 -12.22
C ASP A 368 38.01 55.20 -11.22
N VAL A 369 37.40 56.28 -10.69
CA VAL A 369 37.92 57.66 -10.77
C VAL A 369 39.14 58.02 -9.92
N ARG A 370 39.68 57.10 -9.10
CA ARG A 370 40.99 57.28 -8.42
C ARG A 370 42.14 56.53 -9.12
N GLY A 371 41.85 55.80 -10.20
CA GLY A 371 42.72 54.78 -10.79
C GLY A 371 42.43 53.36 -10.29
N GLU A 372 41.25 53.14 -9.71
CA GLU A 372 40.78 51.93 -9.03
C GLU A 372 39.94 51.05 -9.96
N VAL A 373 39.90 49.73 -9.81
CA VAL A 373 39.48 48.81 -10.89
C VAL A 373 37.93 48.56 -11.00
N GLY A 374 37.19 49.44 -11.68
CA GLY A 374 35.79 49.32 -12.14
C GLY A 374 35.43 48.42 -13.35
N GLY A 375 36.07 47.25 -13.54
CA GLY A 375 35.48 46.05 -14.21
C GLY A 375 35.55 45.85 -15.75
N LEU A 376 36.43 44.95 -16.23
CA LEU A 376 36.39 44.26 -17.55
C LEU A 376 36.52 42.76 -17.21
N PHE A 377 35.58 41.93 -17.66
CA PHE A 377 35.51 41.24 -18.96
C PHE A 377 36.03 39.80 -18.88
N VAL A 378 35.14 38.92 -19.31
CA VAL A 378 35.15 37.46 -19.20
C VAL A 378 34.58 36.93 -20.50
N ILE A 379 35.13 35.83 -21.01
CA ILE A 379 34.55 34.96 -22.06
C ILE A 379 34.97 33.49 -21.65
N PRO A 380 34.35 32.36 -22.10
CA PRO A 380 34.52 31.03 -21.44
C PRO A 380 34.84 29.76 -22.28
N PHE A 381 33.93 29.32 -23.19
CA PHE A 381 33.77 28.03 -23.95
C PHE A 381 34.26 26.70 -23.27
N GLY A 382 33.77 25.48 -23.52
CA GLY A 382 33.53 24.77 -24.78
C GLY A 382 32.14 24.95 -25.37
N ASP A 383 31.32 23.90 -25.48
CA ASP A 383 29.93 24.02 -25.99
C ASP A 383 28.99 24.82 -25.04
N ARG A 384 29.55 25.69 -24.19
CA ARG A 384 28.84 26.57 -23.26
C ARG A 384 29.04 28.02 -23.66
N LEU A 385 27.90 28.71 -23.59
CA LEU A 385 27.63 30.07 -24.05
C LEU A 385 28.77 31.05 -23.75
N PRO A 386 29.21 31.90 -24.72
CA PRO A 386 30.17 32.95 -24.43
C PRO A 386 29.65 33.93 -23.36
N VAL A 387 30.52 34.76 -22.79
CA VAL A 387 30.18 35.79 -21.79
C VAL A 387 30.40 37.16 -22.42
N GLU A 388 29.52 38.11 -22.14
CA GLU A 388 29.64 39.49 -22.62
C GLU A 388 29.68 40.44 -21.42
N VAL A 389 30.68 41.30 -21.39
CA VAL A 389 30.85 42.36 -20.37
C VAL A 389 30.98 43.71 -21.09
N GLY A 390 30.10 43.93 -22.06
CA GLY A 390 29.92 45.24 -22.68
C GLY A 390 29.28 46.19 -21.68
N GLY A 391 30.01 47.23 -21.26
CA GLY A 391 29.60 48.12 -20.18
C GLY A 391 28.35 48.96 -20.48
N PRO A 392 27.77 49.62 -19.44
CA PRO A 392 28.34 49.87 -18.12
C PRO A 392 27.69 49.05 -16.98
N GLY A 393 28.50 48.38 -16.16
CA GLY A 393 28.11 47.98 -14.80
C GLY A 393 27.56 46.56 -14.59
N ILE A 394 27.43 45.71 -15.61
CA ILE A 394 26.98 44.30 -15.47
C ILE A 394 27.93 43.28 -16.12
N VAL A 395 27.88 42.03 -15.64
CA VAL A 395 28.64 40.86 -16.14
C VAL A 395 27.66 39.70 -16.34
N ALA A 396 27.48 39.22 -17.59
CA ALA A 396 26.43 38.26 -17.93
C ALA A 396 26.80 37.31 -19.10
N PRO A 397 26.13 36.14 -19.25
CA PRO A 397 26.27 35.31 -20.43
C PRO A 397 25.82 36.07 -21.70
N CYS A 398 26.45 35.85 -22.85
CA CYS A 398 26.13 36.57 -24.09
C CYS A 398 24.89 36.00 -24.81
N LEU A 399 24.57 34.71 -24.60
CA LEU A 399 23.40 34.05 -25.17
C LEU A 399 22.26 34.07 -24.15
N TRP A 400 21.76 35.29 -23.87
CA TRP A 400 20.62 35.54 -22.99
C TRP A 400 19.37 34.74 -23.37
N ASP A 401 19.23 34.43 -24.65
CA ASP A 401 18.04 33.80 -25.23
C ASP A 401 17.97 32.30 -24.87
N GLU A 402 19.11 31.67 -24.54
CA GLU A 402 19.23 30.26 -24.11
C GLU A 402 19.23 30.05 -22.58
N ILE A 403 19.08 31.13 -21.80
CA ILE A 403 19.09 31.08 -20.34
C ILE A 403 17.82 30.35 -19.81
N PRO A 404 17.95 29.44 -18.82
CA PRO A 404 16.81 28.70 -18.24
C PRO A 404 15.84 29.59 -17.44
N GLY A 405 14.72 29.02 -17.01
CA GLY A 405 13.63 29.75 -16.34
C GLY A 405 13.96 30.40 -14.99
N ILE A 406 15.16 30.19 -14.43
CA ILE A 406 15.64 30.84 -13.20
C ILE A 406 17.06 31.39 -13.43
N VAL A 407 17.28 32.64 -13.02
CA VAL A 407 18.52 33.40 -13.17
C VAL A 407 18.91 34.03 -11.83
N VAL A 408 20.14 33.83 -11.40
CA VAL A 408 20.68 34.43 -10.16
C VAL A 408 21.26 35.82 -10.46
N VAL A 409 21.04 36.80 -9.59
CA VAL A 409 21.63 38.14 -9.67
C VAL A 409 22.53 38.36 -8.46
N THR A 410 23.74 38.87 -8.60
CA THR A 410 24.65 39.04 -7.44
C THR A 410 25.53 40.28 -7.54
N GLN A 411 25.99 40.81 -6.41
CA GLN A 411 26.84 42.01 -6.41
C GLN A 411 28.26 41.68 -6.85
N ASN A 412 28.74 40.47 -6.55
CA ASN A 412 30.12 40.09 -6.78
C ASN A 412 30.26 39.28 -8.08
N PRO A 413 31.05 39.74 -9.07
CA PRO A 413 31.35 38.96 -10.29
C PRO A 413 31.91 37.57 -10.01
N LEU A 414 32.65 37.40 -8.91
CA LEU A 414 33.22 36.11 -8.49
C LEU A 414 32.13 35.14 -8.00
N ASP A 415 31.07 35.64 -7.35
CA ASP A 415 29.93 34.81 -6.93
C ASP A 415 29.18 34.30 -8.18
N ALA A 416 28.95 35.18 -9.18
CA ALA A 416 28.31 34.77 -10.45
C ALA A 416 29.13 33.71 -11.19
N LEU A 417 30.46 33.89 -11.24
CA LEU A 417 31.39 32.92 -11.82
C LEU A 417 31.35 31.57 -11.06
N ALA A 418 31.36 31.60 -9.72
CA ALA A 418 31.21 30.39 -8.91
C ALA A 418 29.90 29.65 -9.19
N PHE A 419 28.77 30.36 -9.29
CA PHE A 419 27.49 29.76 -9.71
C PHE A 419 27.56 29.15 -11.12
N TRP A 420 28.23 29.79 -12.08
CA TRP A 420 28.43 29.21 -13.42
C TRP A 420 29.27 27.91 -13.38
N THR A 421 30.26 27.78 -12.50
CA THR A 421 31.09 26.54 -12.42
C THR A 421 30.28 25.29 -12.04
N ILE A 422 29.17 25.47 -11.33
CA ILE A 422 28.24 24.41 -10.92
C ILE A 422 26.95 24.38 -11.77
N GLY A 423 26.89 25.15 -12.86
CA GLY A 423 25.79 25.14 -13.83
C GLY A 423 24.58 26.03 -13.50
N VAL A 424 24.64 26.87 -12.47
CA VAL A 424 23.58 27.83 -12.13
C VAL A 424 23.79 29.12 -12.93
N CYS A 425 22.81 29.53 -13.73
CA CYS A 425 22.94 30.74 -14.54
C CYS A 425 22.83 32.01 -13.67
N ALA A 426 23.94 32.72 -13.49
CA ALA A 426 24.01 33.98 -12.75
C ALA A 426 24.34 35.21 -13.63
N VAL A 427 24.09 36.41 -13.10
CA VAL A 427 24.46 37.73 -13.64
C VAL A 427 24.99 38.57 -12.48
N ALA A 428 26.12 39.24 -12.64
CA ALA A 428 26.62 40.15 -11.62
C ALA A 428 26.35 41.62 -11.95
N VAL A 429 25.95 42.39 -10.94
CA VAL A 429 25.68 43.84 -10.99
C VAL A 429 26.59 44.55 -9.96
N PRO A 430 27.91 44.62 -10.20
CA PRO A 430 28.87 45.20 -9.25
C PRO A 430 28.67 46.70 -8.99
N ASN A 431 28.14 47.46 -9.97
CA ASN A 431 27.74 48.85 -9.75
C ASN A 431 26.21 48.95 -9.81
N PHE A 432 25.60 49.15 -8.64
CA PHE A 432 24.14 49.17 -8.48
C PHE A 432 23.46 50.32 -9.24
N GLU A 433 23.96 51.55 -9.11
CA GLU A 433 23.34 52.74 -9.72
C GLU A 433 23.35 52.72 -11.25
N THR A 434 24.39 52.14 -11.86
CA THR A 434 24.55 52.13 -13.34
C THR A 434 24.17 50.80 -13.97
N GLY A 435 24.44 49.67 -13.32
CA GLY A 435 24.20 48.34 -13.87
C GLY A 435 22.76 47.86 -13.72
N LEU A 436 22.08 48.16 -12.61
CA LEU A 436 20.71 47.65 -12.39
C LEU A 436 19.67 48.21 -13.38
N PRO A 437 19.64 49.52 -13.73
CA PRO A 437 18.74 50.02 -14.76
C PRO A 437 18.93 49.34 -16.13
N ILE A 438 20.15 48.86 -16.40
CA ILE A 438 20.55 48.25 -17.67
C ILE A 438 20.22 46.76 -17.70
N LEU A 439 20.33 46.08 -16.55
CA LEU A 439 19.76 44.74 -16.37
C LEU A 439 18.23 44.77 -16.59
N ILE A 440 17.53 45.71 -15.94
CA ILE A 440 16.07 45.91 -16.10
C ILE A 440 15.69 46.11 -17.58
N GLU A 441 16.37 47.02 -18.26
CA GLU A 441 16.07 47.33 -19.66
C GLU A 441 16.39 46.15 -20.59
N THR A 442 17.47 45.41 -20.32
CA THR A 442 17.83 44.18 -21.08
C THR A 442 16.77 43.09 -20.91
N ILE A 443 16.27 42.87 -19.68
CA ILE A 443 15.22 41.90 -19.37
C ILE A 443 13.93 42.25 -20.13
N ARG A 444 13.54 43.53 -20.13
CA ARG A 444 12.35 44.02 -20.84
C ARG A 444 12.50 43.91 -22.37
N GLN A 445 13.61 44.39 -22.93
CA GLN A 445 13.84 44.38 -24.38
C GLN A 445 13.91 42.98 -24.99
N ARG A 446 14.42 41.99 -24.23
CA ARG A 446 14.45 40.58 -24.64
C ARG A 446 13.23 39.76 -24.19
N GLY A 447 12.27 40.37 -23.47
CA GLY A 447 11.03 39.70 -23.05
C GLY A 447 11.22 38.59 -22.00
N MET A 448 12.19 38.72 -21.09
CA MET A 448 12.55 37.70 -20.08
C MET A 448 11.96 37.98 -18.67
N ALA A 449 10.91 38.80 -18.59
CA ALA A 449 10.29 39.22 -17.33
C ALA A 449 9.46 38.11 -16.64
N ASP A 450 9.17 37.04 -17.38
CA ASP A 450 8.49 35.81 -16.98
C ASP A 450 9.42 34.75 -16.35
N ARG A 451 10.73 35.00 -16.33
CA ARG A 451 11.73 34.15 -15.66
C ARG A 451 11.89 34.54 -14.18
N GLY A 452 12.31 33.61 -13.33
CA GLY A 452 12.61 33.88 -11.92
C GLY A 452 13.99 34.52 -11.72
N TRP A 453 14.08 35.67 -11.04
CA TRP A 453 15.30 36.44 -10.83
C TRP A 453 15.71 36.46 -9.34
N PHE A 454 16.70 35.66 -8.95
CA PHE A 454 17.10 35.45 -7.55
C PHE A 454 18.35 36.26 -7.16
N CYS A 455 18.15 37.34 -6.41
CA CYS A 455 19.20 38.23 -5.95
C CYS A 455 19.94 37.63 -4.73
N VAL A 456 21.25 37.42 -4.82
CA VAL A 456 22.05 36.79 -3.76
C VAL A 456 23.31 37.60 -3.42
N GLY A 457 23.54 37.82 -2.13
CA GLY A 457 24.68 38.62 -1.65
C GLY A 457 24.51 39.06 -0.19
N PRO A 458 25.04 40.24 0.19
CA PRO A 458 24.65 40.90 1.44
C PRO A 458 23.13 41.12 1.47
N GLY A 459 22.48 40.83 2.60
CA GLY A 459 21.01 40.77 2.68
C GLY A 459 20.34 42.06 2.21
N ASP A 460 20.78 43.20 2.72
CA ASP A 460 20.20 44.52 2.42
C ASP A 460 20.31 44.85 0.92
N TRP A 461 21.47 44.59 0.31
CA TRP A 461 21.68 44.80 -1.13
C TRP A 461 20.83 43.86 -1.98
N ALA A 462 20.78 42.58 -1.62
CA ALA A 462 20.01 41.58 -2.35
C ALA A 462 18.50 41.88 -2.30
N ALA A 463 18.00 42.34 -1.14
CA ALA A 463 16.64 42.83 -0.97
C ALA A 463 16.32 44.01 -1.88
N GLU A 464 17.17 45.04 -1.87
CA GLU A 464 16.95 46.27 -2.64
C GLU A 464 16.97 46.02 -4.16
N VAL A 465 17.82 45.11 -4.64
CA VAL A 465 17.84 44.72 -6.07
C VAL A 465 16.56 44.00 -6.48
N ALA A 466 16.09 43.03 -5.67
CA ALA A 466 14.87 42.29 -5.98
C ALA A 466 13.63 43.19 -5.93
N GLU A 467 13.58 44.12 -4.98
CA GLU A 467 12.52 45.14 -4.91
C GLU A 467 12.49 46.01 -6.17
N LYS A 468 13.63 46.57 -6.59
CA LYS A 468 13.72 47.41 -7.81
C LYS A 468 13.44 46.66 -9.11
N LEU A 469 13.74 45.36 -9.19
CA LEU A 469 13.33 44.51 -10.31
C LEU A 469 11.79 44.38 -10.35
N ARG A 470 11.13 44.16 -9.20
CA ARG A 470 9.66 44.12 -9.10
C ARG A 470 9.00 45.46 -9.40
N GLU A 471 9.54 46.57 -8.91
CA GLU A 471 9.11 47.93 -9.28
C GLU A 471 9.18 48.16 -10.80
N ALA A 472 10.14 47.51 -11.47
CA ALA A 472 10.28 47.54 -12.92
C ALA A 472 9.38 46.54 -13.67
N GLY A 473 8.41 45.89 -13.01
CA GLY A 473 7.49 44.94 -13.64
C GLY A 473 8.10 43.58 -13.95
N ILE A 474 9.20 43.23 -13.29
CA ILE A 474 9.77 41.87 -13.30
C ILE A 474 9.31 41.22 -11.99
N GLU A 475 8.06 40.79 -11.97
CA GLU A 475 7.34 40.40 -10.74
C GLU A 475 7.96 39.19 -10.04
N LEU A 476 8.61 38.31 -10.80
CA LEU A 476 9.28 37.10 -10.33
C LEU A 476 10.72 37.34 -9.82
N ALA A 477 10.99 38.47 -9.16
CA ALA A 477 12.28 38.71 -8.50
C ALA A 477 12.23 38.47 -6.98
N PHE A 478 13.22 37.73 -6.48
CA PHE A 478 13.34 37.22 -5.10
C PHE A 478 14.76 37.47 -4.57
N TRP A 479 15.04 37.25 -3.28
CA TRP A 479 16.39 37.46 -2.75
C TRP A 479 16.76 36.58 -1.56
N CYS A 480 18.06 36.31 -1.36
CA CYS A 480 18.62 35.57 -0.22
C CYS A 480 19.99 36.12 0.21
N ARG A 481 20.30 36.07 1.52
CA ARG A 481 21.60 36.49 2.09
C ARG A 481 22.65 35.38 2.03
N SER A 482 23.94 35.74 2.03
CA SER A 482 25.07 34.78 2.11
C SER A 482 24.97 33.82 3.32
N PRO A 483 25.49 32.57 3.23
CA PRO A 483 25.36 31.57 4.29
C PRO A 483 26.10 31.96 5.58
N VAL A 484 25.52 31.60 6.74
CA VAL A 484 26.09 31.93 8.05
C VAL A 484 27.49 31.33 8.20
N GLY A 485 28.48 32.18 8.48
CA GLY A 485 29.90 31.82 8.58
C GLY A 485 30.74 32.11 7.32
N TYR A 486 30.13 32.58 6.23
CA TYR A 486 30.81 32.92 4.97
C TYR A 486 30.44 34.33 4.53
N SER A 487 31.43 35.12 4.10
CA SER A 487 31.23 36.52 3.69
C SER A 487 30.56 36.69 2.32
N ASN A 488 30.57 35.65 1.49
CA ASN A 488 30.10 35.66 0.10
C ASN A 488 29.92 34.22 -0.40
N TYR A 489 29.34 34.04 -1.59
CA TYR A 489 29.03 32.71 -2.11
C TYR A 489 30.23 32.03 -2.77
N HIS A 490 31.16 32.75 -3.43
CA HIS A 490 32.33 32.10 -4.03
C HIS A 490 33.22 31.42 -2.98
N GLN A 491 33.42 32.02 -1.81
CA GLN A 491 34.20 31.40 -0.73
C GLN A 491 33.49 30.16 -0.15
N TRP A 492 32.16 30.21 -0.02
CA TRP A 492 31.37 29.04 0.40
C TRP A 492 31.46 27.89 -0.61
N VAL A 493 31.39 28.19 -1.91
CA VAL A 493 31.56 27.20 -2.98
C VAL A 493 32.99 26.64 -2.99
N ALA A 494 34.00 27.51 -2.91
CA ALA A 494 35.42 27.15 -2.96
C ALA A 494 35.89 26.35 -1.74
N ASP A 495 35.33 26.56 -0.54
CA ASP A 495 35.65 25.73 0.64
C ASP A 495 34.98 24.34 0.58
N ARG A 496 33.92 24.18 -0.23
CA ARG A 496 33.18 22.91 -0.38
C ARG A 496 33.64 22.07 -1.56
N ILE A 497 34.09 22.68 -2.66
CA ILE A 497 34.63 21.96 -3.83
C ILE A 497 35.74 20.95 -3.47
N PRO A 498 36.71 21.24 -2.57
CA PRO A 498 37.74 20.28 -2.17
C PRO A 498 37.24 19.01 -1.48
N SER A 499 36.01 18.98 -0.95
CA SER A 499 35.41 17.76 -0.38
C SER A 499 34.66 16.92 -1.41
N ILE A 500 34.66 17.31 -2.68
CA ILE A 500 34.03 16.56 -3.77
C ILE A 500 35.01 15.52 -4.33
N ALA A 501 34.73 14.24 -4.09
CA ALA A 501 35.55 13.13 -4.61
C ALA A 501 34.92 12.46 -5.84
N CYS A 502 33.59 12.52 -5.97
CA CYS A 502 32.82 11.93 -7.06
C CYS A 502 31.62 12.79 -7.48
N GLN A 503 30.98 12.43 -8.58
CA GLN A 503 29.80 13.10 -9.12
C GLN A 503 28.70 13.31 -8.06
N LYS A 504 28.47 12.30 -7.20
CA LYS A 504 27.45 12.32 -6.15
C LYS A 504 27.69 13.39 -5.08
N ASP A 505 28.95 13.75 -4.82
CA ASP A 505 29.29 14.81 -3.86
C ASP A 505 29.09 16.21 -4.49
N LEU A 506 29.22 16.30 -5.82
CA LEU A 506 28.98 17.53 -6.58
C LEU A 506 27.47 17.81 -6.70
N GLU A 507 26.68 16.75 -6.93
CA GLU A 507 25.22 16.77 -6.81
C GLU A 507 24.80 17.18 -5.38
N ALA A 508 25.45 16.63 -4.34
CA ALA A 508 25.19 17.03 -2.95
C ALA A 508 25.53 18.51 -2.67
N LEU A 509 26.57 19.08 -3.30
CA LEU A 509 26.87 20.51 -3.18
C LEU A 509 25.82 21.39 -3.88
N GLY A 510 25.38 20.99 -5.08
CA GLY A 510 24.28 21.66 -5.79
C GLY A 510 22.97 21.65 -4.99
N ASN A 511 22.62 20.50 -4.42
CA ASN A 511 21.46 20.34 -3.53
C ASN A 511 21.56 21.21 -2.27
N GLY A 512 22.78 21.38 -1.72
CA GLY A 512 23.04 22.28 -0.61
C GLY A 512 22.82 23.76 -0.93
N LEU A 513 23.04 24.19 -2.18
CA LEU A 513 22.74 25.56 -2.62
C LEU A 513 21.25 25.80 -2.88
N ALA A 514 20.57 24.84 -3.52
CA ALA A 514 19.13 24.93 -3.76
C ALA A 514 18.35 25.16 -2.46
N GLY A 515 18.65 24.35 -1.43
CA GLY A 515 18.03 24.51 -0.10
C GLY A 515 18.38 25.83 0.61
N ILE A 516 19.53 26.46 0.32
CA ILE A 516 19.85 27.79 0.86
C ILE A 516 19.00 28.86 0.16
N ILE A 517 18.91 28.80 -1.17
CA ILE A 517 18.16 29.76 -2.01
C ILE A 517 16.66 29.73 -1.68
N GLU A 518 16.08 28.57 -1.38
CA GLU A 518 14.68 28.45 -0.94
C GLU A 518 14.43 28.88 0.51
N SER A 519 15.46 28.91 1.37
CA SER A 519 15.27 29.04 2.83
C SER A 519 15.13 30.46 3.40
N VAL A 520 15.44 31.52 2.64
CA VAL A 520 15.40 32.90 3.16
C VAL A 520 14.89 33.91 2.12
N SER A 521 13.59 34.19 2.13
CA SER A 521 12.99 35.38 1.50
C SER A 521 11.97 36.04 2.43
N VAL A 522 12.44 36.65 3.51
CA VAL A 522 11.65 37.63 4.30
C VAL A 522 12.60 38.73 4.82
N PRO A 523 12.32 40.03 4.56
CA PRO A 523 13.02 41.12 5.23
C PRO A 523 12.70 41.16 6.74
N PRO A 524 13.47 41.90 7.56
CA PRO A 524 13.09 42.13 8.95
C PRO A 524 11.89 43.11 9.01
N GLY A 525 10.66 42.60 8.90
CA GLY A 525 9.46 43.40 9.24
C GLY A 525 8.13 43.01 8.58
N GLU A 526 8.10 42.40 7.40
CA GLU A 526 6.84 42.15 6.65
C GLU A 526 6.79 40.74 6.02
N PRO A 527 5.61 40.08 5.99
CA PRO A 527 5.46 38.74 5.41
C PRO A 527 5.39 38.79 3.87
N TYR A 528 6.23 38.00 3.21
CA TYR A 528 6.20 37.86 1.76
C TYR A 528 5.00 37.01 1.29
N SER A 529 4.25 37.51 0.31
CA SER A 529 3.20 36.78 -0.40
C SER A 529 3.80 35.66 -1.25
N GLY A 530 3.18 34.48 -1.26
CA GLY A 530 3.72 33.27 -1.90
C GLY A 530 4.02 33.38 -3.41
N TRP A 531 4.81 32.42 -3.89
CA TRP A 531 5.17 32.22 -5.29
C TRP A 531 3.96 32.31 -6.24
N PRO A 532 4.05 33.02 -7.38
CA PRO A 532 2.99 33.03 -8.39
C PRO A 532 2.73 31.63 -8.97
N GLU A 533 1.46 31.34 -9.28
CA GLU A 533 0.94 30.00 -9.61
C GLU A 533 1.60 29.29 -10.81
N ASN A 534 2.39 30.01 -11.62
CA ASN A 534 3.10 29.49 -12.79
C ASN A 534 4.62 29.44 -12.63
N CYS A 535 5.18 29.58 -11.43
CA CYS A 535 6.60 29.30 -11.22
C CYS A 535 6.86 27.79 -11.39
N PRO A 536 7.77 27.35 -12.29
CA PRO A 536 8.01 25.93 -12.54
C PRO A 536 8.85 25.31 -11.41
N LEU A 537 8.20 25.01 -10.30
CA LEU A 537 8.77 24.18 -9.24
C LEU A 537 8.86 22.72 -9.73
N PRO A 538 10.04 22.07 -9.72
CA PRO A 538 10.15 20.66 -10.05
C PRO A 538 9.39 19.82 -9.03
N THR A 539 8.59 18.86 -9.51
CA THR A 539 7.71 18.08 -8.63
C THR A 539 8.48 16.95 -7.93
N PRO A 540 8.14 16.59 -6.66
CA PRO A 540 8.85 15.57 -5.89
C PRO A 540 8.87 14.14 -6.47
N SER A 541 8.20 13.90 -7.60
CA SER A 541 8.26 12.66 -8.37
C SER A 541 9.60 12.44 -9.10
N ASP A 542 10.44 13.47 -9.25
CA ASP A 542 11.68 13.42 -10.03
C ASP A 542 12.96 13.19 -9.18
N LEU A 543 12.83 12.93 -7.87
CA LEU A 543 13.97 12.72 -6.96
C LEU A 543 14.01 11.31 -6.33
N PRO A 544 15.17 10.59 -6.33
CA PRO A 544 15.28 9.24 -5.77
C PRO A 544 15.15 9.16 -4.24
N GLU A 545 14.80 7.98 -3.75
CA GLU A 545 14.54 7.62 -2.33
C GLU A 545 15.65 8.05 -1.32
N ALA A 546 16.90 8.20 -1.77
CA ALA A 546 17.99 8.76 -0.97
C ALA A 546 17.80 10.25 -0.58
N ALA A 547 16.90 10.97 -1.26
CA ALA A 547 16.47 12.31 -0.90
C ALA A 547 15.59 12.34 0.36
N ILE A 548 14.98 11.22 0.76
CA ILE A 548 14.13 11.14 1.96
C ILE A 548 15.00 10.97 3.22
N GLU A 549 16.07 10.19 3.14
CA GLU A 549 16.96 9.88 4.27
C GLU A 549 17.89 11.05 4.66
N ALA A 550 18.04 12.04 3.77
CA ALA A 550 18.95 13.18 3.95
C ALA A 550 18.33 14.41 4.66
N LEU A 551 17.04 14.38 5.01
CA LEU A 551 16.24 15.56 5.40
C LEU A 551 16.33 16.01 6.87
N CYS A 552 17.17 15.39 7.72
CA CYS A 552 17.18 15.66 9.18
C CYS A 552 18.59 15.70 9.83
N PRO A 553 19.13 16.88 10.20
CA PRO A 553 20.39 17.03 10.96
C PRO A 553 20.20 17.39 12.46
N GLU A 554 21.14 16.99 13.34
CA GLU A 554 21.12 17.24 14.81
C GLU A 554 21.65 18.64 15.24
N PRO A 555 21.22 19.17 16.41
CA PRO A 555 21.50 20.55 16.85
C PRO A 555 22.91 20.83 17.40
N PRO A 556 23.39 22.10 17.31
CA PRO A 556 24.81 22.46 17.46
C PRO A 556 25.39 22.46 18.88
N TYR A 557 24.58 22.50 19.94
CA TYR A 557 25.06 22.43 21.33
C TYR A 557 25.59 21.05 21.71
N ARG A 558 25.16 20.01 21.00
CA ARG A 558 25.43 18.59 21.30
C ARG A 558 26.93 18.25 21.38
N LYS A 559 27.77 19.00 20.65
CA LYS A 559 29.24 18.83 20.67
C LYS A 559 29.94 19.35 21.93
N TYR A 560 29.24 20.10 22.79
CA TYR A 560 29.77 20.64 24.05
C TYR A 560 29.26 19.91 25.31
N LEU A 561 28.28 19.00 25.17
CA LEU A 561 27.85 18.11 26.25
C LEU A 561 29.00 17.20 26.72
N SER A 562 29.03 16.85 28.00
CA SER A 562 30.00 15.88 28.53
C SER A 562 29.78 14.49 27.92
N LEU A 563 30.78 13.61 27.97
CA LEU A 563 30.63 12.23 27.47
C LEU A 563 29.58 11.44 28.30
N ALA A 564 29.49 11.71 29.60
CA ALA A 564 28.48 11.13 30.48
C ALA A 564 27.06 11.57 30.07
N ALA A 565 26.83 12.87 29.91
CA ALA A 565 25.55 13.44 29.46
C ALA A 565 25.08 12.86 28.12
N ARG A 566 25.99 12.74 27.14
CA ARG A 566 25.68 12.11 25.83
C ARG A 566 25.35 10.63 25.93
N THR A 567 25.85 9.94 26.95
CA THR A 567 25.65 8.49 27.14
C THR A 567 24.40 8.18 27.96
N ARG A 568 24.04 9.04 28.94
CA ARG A 568 22.81 8.92 29.74
C ARG A 568 21.53 9.16 28.93
N GLY A 569 21.60 9.92 27.84
CA GLY A 569 20.49 10.07 26.88
C GLY A 569 19.34 10.99 27.31
N MET A 570 19.23 11.32 28.60
CA MET A 570 18.41 12.41 29.13
C MET A 570 19.32 13.46 29.77
N LEU A 571 19.08 14.74 29.48
CA LEU A 571 19.89 15.87 29.93
C LEU A 571 19.15 16.64 31.03
N SER A 572 19.83 16.97 32.14
CA SER A 572 19.29 17.96 33.07
C SER A 572 19.30 19.35 32.45
N GLN A 573 18.40 20.25 32.90
CA GLN A 573 18.37 21.62 32.37
C GLN A 573 19.72 22.35 32.53
N MET A 574 20.47 22.06 33.59
CA MET A 574 21.78 22.70 33.80
C MET A 574 22.87 22.15 32.87
N GLU A 575 22.80 20.87 32.47
CA GLU A 575 23.68 20.30 31.44
C GLU A 575 23.36 20.84 30.03
N LEU A 576 22.07 20.94 29.69
CA LEU A 576 21.62 21.49 28.42
C LEU A 576 21.97 22.97 28.29
N HIS A 577 21.58 23.79 29.28
CA HIS A 577 21.89 25.22 29.31
C HIS A 577 23.41 25.48 29.29
N SER A 578 24.21 24.70 30.02
CA SER A 578 25.68 24.82 29.96
C SER A 578 26.26 24.47 28.58
N ALA A 579 25.67 23.51 27.86
CA ALA A 579 26.10 23.17 26.50
C ALA A 579 25.63 24.17 25.44
N GLU A 580 24.45 24.78 25.65
CA GLU A 580 23.92 25.87 24.82
C GLU A 580 24.71 27.16 25.02
N GLU A 581 24.98 27.58 26.26
CA GLU A 581 25.84 28.74 26.55
C GLU A 581 27.30 28.49 26.12
N ALA A 582 27.81 27.25 26.22
CA ALA A 582 29.08 26.90 25.60
C ALA A 582 29.04 27.03 24.06
N ALA A 583 27.93 26.66 23.41
CA ALA A 583 27.76 26.85 21.98
C ALA A 583 27.63 28.33 21.59
N LEU A 584 26.95 29.12 22.42
CA LEU A 584 26.71 30.55 22.22
C LEU A 584 28.01 31.34 22.41
N ALA A 585 28.75 31.10 23.50
CA ALA A 585 30.09 31.64 23.73
C ALA A 585 31.08 31.21 22.65
N ALA A 586 31.02 29.95 22.19
CA ALA A 586 31.82 29.50 21.06
C ALA A 586 31.46 30.22 19.74
N SER A 587 30.18 30.53 19.51
CA SER A 587 29.73 31.28 18.33
C SER A 587 30.09 32.77 18.41
N ARG A 588 30.30 33.31 19.61
CA ARG A 588 30.84 34.66 19.88
C ARG A 588 32.37 34.73 19.91
N GLY A 589 33.07 33.59 19.88
CA GLY A 589 34.54 33.52 19.94
C GLY A 589 35.13 33.64 21.35
N GLU A 590 34.30 33.58 22.40
CA GLU A 590 34.67 33.81 23.79
C GLU A 590 35.21 32.51 24.43
N GLU A 591 36.40 32.07 24.01
CA GLU A 591 36.95 30.74 24.35
C GLU A 591 37.02 30.46 25.87
N ALA A 592 37.35 31.46 26.68
CA ALA A 592 37.42 31.31 28.13
C ALA A 592 36.03 31.13 28.78
N GLU A 593 34.99 31.76 28.20
CA GLU A 593 33.59 31.66 28.62
C GLU A 593 33.01 30.32 28.17
N ARG A 594 33.26 29.90 26.92
CA ARG A 594 32.97 28.56 26.40
C ARG A 594 33.55 27.49 27.31
N ASP A 595 34.85 27.54 27.59
CA ASP A 595 35.52 26.51 28.39
C ASP A 595 35.05 26.54 29.86
N ARG A 596 34.61 27.70 30.36
CA ARG A 596 33.95 27.83 31.67
C ARG A 596 32.60 27.11 31.65
N TRP A 597 31.76 27.33 30.65
CA TRP A 597 30.47 26.64 30.51
C TRP A 597 30.62 25.14 30.25
N VAL A 598 31.61 24.70 29.46
CA VAL A 598 31.94 23.27 29.32
C VAL A 598 32.35 22.65 30.66
N ARG A 599 33.15 23.34 31.49
CA ARG A 599 33.50 22.86 32.83
C ARG A 599 32.30 22.83 33.79
N ILE A 600 31.40 23.82 33.71
CA ILE A 600 30.14 23.83 34.47
C ILE A 600 29.24 22.68 34.01
N GLY A 601 29.14 22.40 32.70
CA GLY A 601 28.41 21.27 32.15
C GLY A 601 28.98 19.90 32.57
N VAL A 602 30.30 19.75 32.65
CA VAL A 602 30.93 18.53 33.18
C VAL A 602 30.68 18.38 34.69
N TRP A 603 30.71 19.46 35.47
CA TRP A 603 30.35 19.42 36.88
C TRP A 603 28.86 19.12 37.10
N ALA A 604 27.98 19.74 36.29
CA ALA A 604 26.55 19.47 36.27
C ALA A 604 26.26 18.01 35.88
N SER A 605 27.04 17.39 34.99
CA SER A 605 26.92 15.95 34.72
C SER A 605 27.34 15.09 35.91
N LEU A 606 28.39 15.45 36.65
CA LEU A 606 28.80 14.70 37.84
C LEU A 606 27.76 14.81 38.97
N VAL A 607 27.19 16.00 39.18
CA VAL A 607 26.08 16.21 40.13
C VAL A 607 24.82 15.51 39.65
N ALA A 608 24.46 15.62 38.36
CA ALA A 608 23.30 14.96 37.79
C ALA A 608 23.46 13.43 37.78
N ASP A 609 24.66 12.87 37.68
CA ASP A 609 24.90 11.43 37.81
C ASP A 609 24.82 10.97 39.27
N GLU A 610 25.35 11.74 40.25
CA GLU A 610 25.13 11.48 41.68
C GLU A 610 23.66 11.62 42.08
N GLU A 611 22.94 12.62 41.55
CA GLU A 611 21.51 12.82 41.76
C GLU A 611 20.66 11.80 41.01
N PHE A 612 21.10 11.31 39.85
CA PHE A 612 20.44 10.23 39.10
C PHE A 612 20.61 8.90 39.84
N GLU A 613 21.80 8.57 40.33
CA GLU A 613 21.99 7.41 41.22
C GLU A 613 21.22 7.56 42.54
N ALA A 614 21.17 8.74 43.14
CA ALA A 614 20.39 8.99 44.36
C ALA A 614 18.88 8.91 44.11
N THR A 615 18.41 9.40 42.96
CA THR A 615 17.00 9.34 42.54
C THR A 615 16.61 7.92 42.15
N GLU A 616 17.47 7.16 41.48
CA GLU A 616 17.25 5.73 41.20
C GLU A 616 17.12 4.95 42.52
N ARG A 617 18.03 5.19 43.49
CA ARG A 617 17.93 4.63 44.85
C ARG A 617 16.65 5.07 45.59
N ALA A 618 16.21 6.32 45.43
CA ALA A 618 15.00 6.84 46.07
C ALA A 618 13.70 6.32 45.43
N VAL A 619 13.65 6.20 44.11
CA VAL A 619 12.52 5.63 43.34
C VAL A 619 12.36 4.15 43.64
N TYR A 620 13.46 3.40 43.84
CA TYR A 620 13.40 2.03 44.36
C TYR A 620 12.95 1.93 45.83
N ALA A 621 13.06 3.01 46.62
CA ALA A 621 12.72 3.01 48.05
C ALA A 621 11.28 3.46 48.38
N ALA A 622 10.57 4.11 47.45
CA ALA A 622 9.37 4.92 47.76
C ALA A 622 8.00 4.29 47.40
N ARG A 623 7.87 2.96 47.30
CA ARG A 623 6.54 2.30 47.26
C ARG A 623 6.11 1.84 48.67
N PRO A 624 5.10 2.45 49.30
CA PRO A 624 4.71 2.11 50.66
C PRO A 624 3.87 0.83 50.72
N VAL A 625 4.30 -0.10 51.58
CA VAL A 625 3.41 -1.08 52.23
C VAL A 625 3.40 -0.75 53.71
N THR A 626 2.28 -0.21 54.21
CA THR A 626 2.02 -0.09 55.65
C THR A 626 1.54 -1.46 56.16
N ALA A 627 2.12 -2.10 57.17
CA ALA A 627 2.68 -1.56 58.40
C ALA A 627 3.66 -2.54 59.09
N GLY A 628 4.58 -2.01 59.90
CA GLY A 628 5.34 -2.78 60.91
C GLY A 628 6.86 -2.83 60.72
N ASN A 629 7.57 -1.89 61.36
CA ASN A 629 8.96 -1.99 61.87
C ASN A 629 10.04 -2.78 61.10
N ALA A 630 10.79 -2.10 60.21
CA ALA A 630 12.21 -2.33 59.82
C ALA A 630 12.63 -3.70 59.22
N PRO A 631 13.85 -3.84 58.60
CA PRO A 631 14.78 -2.87 58.02
C PRO A 631 14.94 -3.03 56.48
N THR A 632 15.75 -2.18 55.85
CA THR A 632 15.98 -2.10 54.38
C THR A 632 16.59 -3.37 53.77
N THR A 633 16.02 -3.91 52.69
CA THR A 633 16.59 -5.03 51.90
C THR A 633 16.33 -4.86 50.41
N THR A 634 17.39 -4.76 49.59
CA THR A 634 17.30 -4.64 48.13
C THR A 634 17.12 -6.02 47.48
N LEU A 635 16.01 -6.23 46.76
CA LEU A 635 15.77 -7.50 46.05
C LEU A 635 16.72 -7.65 44.85
N GLN A 636 17.52 -8.72 44.83
CA GLN A 636 18.36 -9.09 43.69
C GLN A 636 17.94 -10.45 43.13
N TYR A 637 18.14 -10.69 41.83
CA TYR A 637 18.01 -12.02 41.23
C TYR A 637 19.38 -12.58 40.91
N VAL A 638 19.60 -13.84 41.27
CA VAL A 638 20.90 -14.52 41.13
C VAL A 638 20.72 -15.96 40.70
N VAL A 639 21.75 -16.53 40.06
CA VAL A 639 21.83 -17.98 39.88
C VAL A 639 22.66 -18.57 41.02
N ALA A 640 22.02 -19.26 41.95
CA ALA A 640 22.66 -19.89 43.11
C ALA A 640 22.41 -21.40 43.10
N GLY A 641 23.48 -22.20 43.22
CA GLY A 641 23.39 -23.67 43.22
C GLY A 641 22.76 -24.29 41.96
N GLY A 642 22.71 -23.57 40.83
CA GLY A 642 22.05 -24.02 39.58
C GLY A 642 20.57 -23.65 39.47
N CYS A 643 20.02 -22.90 40.44
CA CYS A 643 18.65 -22.38 40.46
C CYS A 643 18.64 -20.87 40.27
N ILE A 644 17.59 -20.32 39.66
CA ILE A 644 17.27 -18.89 39.81
C ILE A 644 16.67 -18.67 41.19
N CYS A 645 17.33 -17.81 41.97
CA CYS A 645 16.92 -17.42 43.31
C CYS A 645 16.61 -15.92 43.38
N GLN A 646 15.62 -15.59 44.21
CA GLN A 646 15.41 -14.26 44.75
C GLN A 646 16.32 -14.11 45.97
N ARG A 647 17.36 -13.29 45.83
CA ARG A 647 18.27 -12.93 46.91
C ARG A 647 17.62 -11.86 47.78
N GLY A 648 17.48 -12.17 49.06
CA GLY A 648 17.10 -11.23 50.10
C GLY A 648 18.05 -11.34 51.29
N THR A 649 17.63 -10.77 52.41
CA THR A 649 18.32 -10.83 53.70
C THR A 649 17.34 -11.40 54.72
N ASN A 650 17.75 -12.42 55.45
CA ASN A 650 16.94 -13.04 56.49
C ASN A 650 16.82 -12.14 57.73
N ALA A 651 16.00 -12.56 58.70
CA ALA A 651 15.78 -11.80 59.94
C ALA A 651 17.05 -11.59 60.81
N ASN A 652 18.13 -12.32 60.55
CA ASN A 652 19.42 -12.20 61.25
C ASN A 652 20.39 -11.24 60.54
N GLY A 653 20.03 -10.68 59.37
CA GLY A 653 20.95 -9.87 58.56
C GLY A 653 21.83 -10.68 57.61
N GLU A 654 21.61 -11.98 57.47
CA GLU A 654 22.38 -12.86 56.58
C GLU A 654 21.73 -12.93 55.20
N ILE A 655 22.53 -13.04 54.14
CA ILE A 655 22.03 -13.15 52.76
C ILE A 655 21.37 -14.52 52.56
N GLU A 656 20.11 -14.52 52.13
CA GLU A 656 19.31 -15.73 51.87
C GLU A 656 18.83 -15.76 50.40
N ASP A 657 19.24 -16.79 49.68
CA ASP A 657 18.88 -17.03 48.27
C ASP A 657 17.65 -17.95 48.19
N SER A 658 16.46 -17.36 48.19
CA SER A 658 15.18 -18.08 48.08
C SER A 658 14.95 -18.60 46.65
N PRO A 659 14.91 -19.91 46.39
CA PRO A 659 14.80 -20.43 45.02
C PRO A 659 13.39 -20.25 44.43
N LEU A 660 13.33 -19.75 43.20
CA LEU A 660 12.08 -19.55 42.44
C LEU A 660 11.75 -20.74 41.53
N CYS A 661 12.78 -21.46 41.08
CA CYS A 661 12.67 -22.70 40.31
C CYS A 661 13.91 -23.58 40.52
N ASN A 662 13.87 -24.81 39.99
CA ASN A 662 15.00 -25.75 40.03
C ASN A 662 15.92 -25.67 38.79
N PHE A 663 15.97 -24.52 38.12
CA PHE A 663 16.76 -24.33 36.90
C PHE A 663 17.31 -22.91 36.76
N ALA A 664 18.32 -22.75 35.91
CA ALA A 664 18.77 -21.47 35.37
C ALA A 664 18.25 -21.31 33.93
N ALA A 665 17.93 -20.08 33.53
CA ALA A 665 17.35 -19.76 32.24
C ALA A 665 17.74 -18.34 31.80
N ARG A 666 17.99 -18.14 30.50
CA ARG A 666 18.31 -16.84 29.89
C ARG A 666 17.80 -16.76 28.46
N ILE A 667 17.41 -15.57 28.03
CA ILE A 667 17.10 -15.23 26.65
C ILE A 667 18.42 -14.98 25.91
N THR A 668 18.61 -15.64 24.76
CA THR A 668 19.80 -15.52 23.90
C THR A 668 19.54 -14.63 22.68
N GLY A 669 18.28 -14.51 22.25
CA GLY A 669 17.89 -13.72 21.09
C GLY A 669 16.39 -13.45 21.01
N GLU A 670 16.04 -12.45 20.21
CA GLU A 670 14.69 -12.13 19.79
C GLU A 670 14.56 -12.43 18.29
N VAL A 671 13.62 -13.30 17.93
CA VAL A 671 13.35 -13.71 16.55
C VAL A 671 12.00 -13.14 16.12
N SER A 672 12.04 -12.20 15.19
CA SER A 672 10.86 -11.68 14.50
C SER A 672 10.51 -12.63 13.36
N ARG A 673 9.45 -13.44 13.53
CA ARG A 673 9.00 -14.42 12.54
C ARG A 673 7.94 -13.80 11.64
N ASP A 674 8.28 -13.59 10.37
CA ASP A 674 7.44 -13.02 9.33
C ASP A 674 6.93 -14.13 8.40
N ASP A 675 5.63 -14.44 8.43
CA ASP A 675 5.02 -15.40 7.48
C ASP A 675 4.48 -14.73 6.20
N GLY A 676 4.66 -13.41 6.09
CA GLY A 676 4.21 -12.58 4.99
C GLY A 676 2.72 -12.21 5.08
N ALA A 677 2.04 -12.52 6.18
CA ALA A 677 0.72 -12.01 6.54
C ALA A 677 0.72 -11.41 7.97
N GLU A 678 1.43 -12.02 8.91
CA GLU A 678 1.68 -11.48 10.24
C GLU A 678 3.16 -11.62 10.66
N THR A 679 3.60 -10.71 11.52
CA THR A 679 4.92 -10.79 12.18
C THR A 679 4.72 -11.10 13.65
N THR A 680 5.42 -12.11 14.17
CA THR A 680 5.32 -12.56 15.56
C THR A 680 6.68 -12.57 16.24
N THR A 681 6.75 -12.13 17.49
CA THR A 681 8.01 -12.06 18.26
C THR A 681 8.17 -13.29 19.12
N ASN A 682 9.28 -14.01 18.93
CA ASN A 682 9.68 -15.15 19.73
C ASN A 682 11.00 -14.86 20.47
N PHE A 683 11.15 -15.37 21.69
CA PHE A 683 12.41 -15.36 22.43
C PHE A 683 13.09 -16.73 22.32
N SER A 684 14.36 -16.75 21.92
CA SER A 684 15.21 -17.94 22.05
C SER A 684 15.68 -18.05 23.49
N ILE A 685 15.37 -19.16 24.16
CA ILE A 685 15.64 -19.37 25.59
C ILE A 685 16.49 -20.63 25.77
N VAL A 686 17.59 -20.51 26.50
CA VAL A 686 18.43 -21.63 26.94
C VAL A 686 18.44 -21.74 28.45
N GLY A 687 18.67 -22.94 28.98
CA GLY A 687 18.69 -23.17 30.41
C GLY A 687 19.41 -24.44 30.84
N SER A 688 19.50 -24.63 32.15
CA SER A 688 20.08 -25.83 32.76
C SER A 688 19.38 -26.15 34.08
N LEU A 689 19.07 -27.42 34.34
CA LEU A 689 18.57 -27.86 35.64
C LEU A 689 19.63 -27.70 36.74
N GLN A 690 19.19 -27.64 37.99
CA GLN A 690 20.03 -27.57 39.19
C GLN A 690 21.17 -28.60 39.20
N GLY A 691 20.93 -29.81 38.69
CA GLY A 691 21.95 -30.87 38.55
C GLY A 691 22.95 -30.68 37.40
N GLY A 692 23.07 -29.48 36.82
CA GLY A 692 24.00 -29.15 35.72
C GLY A 692 23.59 -29.64 34.33
N ARG A 693 22.52 -30.46 34.23
CA ARG A 693 21.99 -30.94 32.94
C ARG A 693 21.47 -29.76 32.11
N GLN A 694 22.06 -29.55 30.94
CA GLN A 694 21.59 -28.57 29.96
C GLN A 694 20.18 -28.97 29.46
N LEU A 695 19.32 -27.95 29.35
CA LEU A 695 17.99 -28.04 28.75
C LEU A 695 18.08 -27.68 27.26
N PRO A 696 17.19 -28.19 26.39
CA PRO A 696 17.20 -27.82 24.98
C PRO A 696 16.94 -26.31 24.81
N GLU A 697 17.57 -25.71 23.81
CA GLU A 697 17.16 -24.37 23.35
C GLU A 697 15.75 -24.43 22.77
N ILE A 698 14.89 -23.50 23.18
CA ILE A 698 13.50 -23.42 22.75
C ILE A 698 13.18 -22.00 22.27
N GLU A 699 12.28 -21.87 21.31
CA GLU A 699 11.71 -20.58 20.92
C GLU A 699 10.30 -20.46 21.49
N VAL A 700 10.09 -19.47 22.34
CA VAL A 700 8.82 -19.20 23.04
C VAL A 700 8.23 -17.91 22.51
N ARG A 701 6.96 -17.89 22.13
CA ARG A 701 6.31 -16.64 21.69
C ARG A 701 6.23 -15.65 22.85
N ALA A 702 6.31 -14.34 22.58
CA ALA A 702 6.27 -13.31 23.62
C ALA A 702 4.99 -13.36 24.50
N ASP A 703 3.84 -13.75 23.92
CA ASP A 703 2.55 -13.91 24.61
C ASP A 703 2.43 -15.19 25.46
N GLU A 704 3.22 -16.22 25.13
CA GLU A 704 3.38 -17.42 25.96
C GLU A 704 4.42 -17.19 27.07
N TYR A 705 5.49 -16.43 26.77
CA TYR A 705 6.55 -16.09 27.71
C TYR A 705 6.00 -15.37 28.94
N ASP A 706 5.14 -14.37 28.74
CA ASP A 706 4.57 -13.56 29.83
C ASP A 706 3.76 -14.39 30.84
N LYS A 707 3.07 -15.43 30.36
CA LYS A 707 2.27 -16.36 31.18
C LYS A 707 3.12 -17.36 31.96
N MET A 708 4.39 -17.56 31.56
CA MET A 708 5.30 -18.58 32.09
C MET A 708 4.80 -20.04 31.95
N GLU A 709 3.84 -20.30 31.07
CA GLU A 709 3.26 -21.64 30.85
C GLU A 709 4.11 -22.53 29.94
N TRP A 710 5.05 -21.93 29.20
CA TRP A 710 5.99 -22.58 28.27
C TRP A 710 7.00 -23.54 28.92
N VAL A 711 7.26 -23.41 30.23
CA VAL A 711 8.32 -24.17 30.93
C VAL A 711 8.06 -25.68 30.85
N THR A 712 6.84 -26.13 31.12
CA THR A 712 6.50 -27.56 31.11
C THR A 712 6.44 -28.15 29.70
N PRO A 713 5.82 -27.50 28.67
CA PRO A 713 5.90 -27.97 27.29
C PRO A 713 7.32 -27.97 26.70
N GLY A 714 8.13 -26.94 26.98
CA GLY A 714 9.46 -26.77 26.40
C GLY A 714 10.56 -27.60 27.06
N TRP A 715 10.56 -27.69 28.40
CA TRP A 715 11.62 -28.35 29.18
C TRP A 715 11.15 -29.56 29.99
N GLY A 716 9.86 -29.91 29.92
CA GLY A 716 9.28 -31.07 30.57
C GLY A 716 9.08 -30.91 32.08
N ALA A 717 8.43 -31.89 32.69
CA ALA A 717 8.07 -31.88 34.12
C ALA A 717 9.26 -31.85 35.11
N GLN A 718 10.51 -31.95 34.62
CA GLN A 718 11.71 -31.80 35.45
C GLN A 718 12.09 -30.32 35.68
N ALA A 719 11.63 -29.40 34.82
CA ALA A 719 11.77 -27.97 35.02
C ALA A 719 10.60 -27.45 35.88
N ILE A 720 10.84 -27.29 37.18
CA ILE A 720 9.83 -26.97 38.18
C ILE A 720 9.96 -25.51 38.57
N VAL A 721 8.90 -24.73 38.32
CA VAL A 721 8.68 -23.43 38.98
C VAL A 721 8.05 -23.70 40.34
N TYR A 722 8.68 -23.23 41.42
CA TYR A 722 8.22 -23.53 42.77
C TYR A 722 6.95 -22.76 43.14
N ALA A 723 6.11 -23.36 43.98
CA ALA A 723 4.84 -22.79 44.43
C ALA A 723 5.01 -21.72 45.54
N VAL A 724 5.97 -20.81 45.36
CA VAL A 724 6.18 -19.66 46.26
C VAL A 724 5.39 -18.43 45.78
N ARG A 725 5.11 -17.48 46.69
CA ARG A 725 4.28 -16.31 46.39
C ARG A 725 4.88 -15.52 45.22
N SER A 726 4.08 -15.26 44.18
CA SER A 726 4.50 -14.53 42.98
C SER A 726 5.66 -15.17 42.17
N ALA A 727 5.95 -16.46 42.36
CA ALA A 727 7.10 -17.14 41.75
C ALA A 727 7.21 -16.94 40.23
N ARG A 728 6.08 -17.09 39.49
CA ARG A 728 6.05 -16.90 38.03
C ARG A 728 6.43 -15.48 37.62
N ASN A 729 5.91 -14.47 38.31
CA ASN A 729 6.19 -13.06 38.00
C ASN A 729 7.65 -12.71 38.32
N HIS A 730 8.16 -13.16 39.47
CA HIS A 730 9.57 -12.99 39.82
C HIS A 730 10.48 -13.72 38.84
N LEU A 731 10.15 -14.95 38.43
CA LEU A 731 10.93 -15.74 37.49
C LEU A 731 10.92 -15.14 36.07
N ARG A 732 9.78 -14.64 35.58
CA ARG A 732 9.67 -13.93 34.29
C ARG A 732 10.63 -12.73 34.23
N VAL A 733 10.66 -11.93 35.31
CA VAL A 733 11.57 -10.78 35.44
C VAL A 733 13.01 -11.23 35.64
N ALA A 734 13.25 -12.24 36.48
CA ALA A 734 14.60 -12.76 36.73
C ALA A 734 15.25 -13.32 35.47
N ILE A 735 14.52 -14.03 34.62
CA ILE A 735 15.04 -14.52 33.33
C ILE A 735 15.41 -13.35 32.42
N GLN A 736 14.59 -12.29 32.33
CA GLN A 736 14.93 -11.07 31.58
C GLN A 736 16.17 -10.36 32.17
N TYR A 737 16.22 -10.20 33.49
CA TYR A 737 17.32 -9.53 34.22
C TYR A 737 18.66 -10.30 34.13
N LEU A 738 18.61 -11.63 34.17
CA LEU A 738 19.77 -12.51 34.03
C LEU A 738 20.15 -12.78 32.57
N SER A 739 19.38 -12.24 31.62
CA SER A 739 19.75 -12.22 30.20
C SER A 739 20.73 -11.09 29.95
N GLY A 740 21.85 -11.41 29.32
CA GLY A 740 22.81 -10.41 28.87
C GLY A 740 22.35 -9.68 27.61
N ARG A 741 23.29 -9.33 26.73
CA ARG A 741 22.97 -8.71 25.44
C ARG A 741 22.12 -9.65 24.57
N ILE A 742 20.87 -9.28 24.32
CA ILE A 742 19.95 -9.98 23.43
C ILE A 742 20.16 -9.49 21.99
N HIS A 743 20.26 -10.40 21.03
CA HIS A 743 20.36 -10.07 19.60
C HIS A 743 19.02 -10.24 18.90
N ARG A 744 18.60 -9.22 18.13
CA ARG A 744 17.38 -9.27 17.32
C ARG A 744 17.68 -9.76 15.90
N ARG A 745 16.87 -10.69 15.38
CA ARG A 745 16.95 -11.18 13.99
C ARG A 745 15.57 -11.43 13.39
N THR A 746 15.47 -11.44 12.07
CA THR A 746 14.23 -11.72 11.34
C THR A 746 14.33 -13.09 10.66
N ALA A 747 13.31 -13.94 10.85
CA ALA A 747 13.21 -15.25 10.24
C ALA A 747 11.93 -15.35 9.40
N TYR A 748 12.08 -15.49 8.09
CA TYR A 748 10.94 -15.59 7.18
C TYR A 748 10.35 -17.01 7.18
N ALA A 749 9.03 -17.16 7.27
CA ALA A 749 8.36 -18.45 7.31
C ALA A 749 7.75 -18.88 5.96
N HIS A 750 8.17 -18.22 4.87
CA HIS A 750 7.68 -18.44 3.51
C HIS A 750 8.82 -18.35 2.47
N THR A 751 8.61 -18.92 1.28
CA THR A 751 9.50 -18.79 0.11
C THR A 751 9.19 -17.53 -0.70
N GLY A 752 9.90 -17.31 -1.81
CA GLY A 752 9.53 -16.32 -2.80
C GLY A 752 10.14 -14.94 -2.59
N TRP A 753 9.77 -14.00 -3.44
CA TRP A 753 10.32 -12.65 -3.49
C TRP A 753 9.94 -11.81 -2.29
N ARG A 754 10.97 -11.22 -1.66
CA ARG A 754 10.89 -10.22 -0.59
C ARG A 754 11.90 -9.11 -0.87
N GLN A 755 11.58 -7.88 -0.48
CA GLN A 755 12.55 -6.78 -0.47
C GLN A 755 13.26 -6.77 0.89
N VAL A 756 14.58 -6.84 0.89
CA VAL A 756 15.45 -6.85 2.07
C VAL A 756 16.58 -5.85 1.81
N GLU A 757 16.79 -4.90 2.72
CA GLU A 757 17.78 -3.80 2.55
C GLU A 757 17.66 -3.10 1.18
N GLY A 758 16.42 -2.77 0.79
CA GLY A 758 16.09 -2.14 -0.50
C GLY A 758 16.18 -3.05 -1.73
N ARG A 759 16.72 -4.26 -1.63
CA ARG A 759 16.98 -5.17 -2.76
C ARG A 759 15.99 -6.33 -2.82
N TRP A 760 15.62 -6.74 -4.03
CA TRP A 760 14.83 -7.95 -4.23
C TRP A 760 15.68 -9.21 -4.03
N VAL A 761 15.21 -10.08 -3.15
CA VAL A 761 15.80 -11.40 -2.87
C VAL A 761 14.72 -12.47 -2.90
N TYR A 762 15.06 -13.67 -3.38
CA TYR A 762 14.18 -14.82 -3.38
C TYR A 762 14.48 -15.71 -2.17
N LEU A 763 13.50 -15.87 -1.30
CA LEU A 763 13.58 -16.69 -0.08
C LEU A 763 13.38 -18.18 -0.42
N HIS A 764 14.22 -19.04 0.16
CA HIS A 764 14.11 -20.50 0.08
C HIS A 764 14.53 -21.15 1.40
N GLY A 765 14.29 -22.44 1.59
CA GLY A 765 14.53 -23.16 2.86
C GLY A 765 16.00 -23.27 3.30
N GLY A 766 16.92 -22.60 2.62
CA GLY A 766 18.34 -22.50 2.98
C GLY A 766 18.88 -21.07 3.08
N GLY A 767 18.02 -20.05 2.97
CA GLY A 767 18.44 -18.64 2.95
C GLY A 767 17.76 -17.85 1.84
N ALA A 768 18.50 -16.95 1.20
CA ALA A 768 17.96 -16.12 0.12
C ALA A 768 18.97 -15.92 -1.02
N ILE A 769 18.47 -15.77 -2.25
CA ILE A 769 19.24 -15.49 -3.46
C ILE A 769 18.88 -14.10 -3.98
N GLY A 770 19.88 -13.22 -4.14
CA GLY A 770 19.76 -11.92 -4.81
C GLY A 770 20.62 -11.85 -6.07
N GLY A 771 20.75 -10.65 -6.67
CA GLY A 771 21.50 -10.46 -7.91
C GLY A 771 22.98 -10.85 -7.84
N SER A 772 23.59 -10.82 -6.66
CA SER A 772 24.98 -11.24 -6.42
C SER A 772 25.13 -12.72 -5.98
N GLY A 773 24.05 -13.51 -5.95
CA GLY A 773 24.03 -14.88 -5.42
C GLY A 773 23.42 -14.95 -4.02
N ALA A 774 23.85 -15.90 -3.18
CA ALA A 774 23.38 -16.02 -1.81
C ALA A 774 23.57 -14.75 -0.98
N VAL A 775 22.54 -14.40 -0.20
CA VAL A 775 22.51 -13.24 0.68
C VAL A 775 22.73 -13.71 2.11
N ALA A 776 23.86 -13.29 2.71
CA ALA A 776 24.21 -13.65 4.07
C ALA A 776 23.21 -13.08 5.10
N LYS A 777 23.06 -13.76 6.24
CA LYS A 777 22.24 -13.36 7.40
C LYS A 777 20.72 -13.32 7.21
N VAL A 778 20.19 -13.78 6.07
CA VAL A 778 18.73 -13.99 5.91
C VAL A 778 18.34 -15.39 6.43
N GLU A 779 17.61 -15.44 7.53
CA GLU A 779 17.09 -16.70 8.10
C GLU A 779 15.71 -17.04 7.50
N VAL A 780 15.50 -18.30 7.10
CA VAL A 780 14.22 -18.79 6.58
C VAL A 780 13.84 -20.09 7.30
N LYS A 781 12.65 -20.12 7.92
CA LYS A 781 12.09 -21.24 8.69
C LYS A 781 10.74 -21.68 8.13
N LEU A 782 10.79 -22.40 7.01
CA LEU A 782 9.62 -22.99 6.36
C LEU A 782 8.97 -24.10 7.21
N PRO A 783 7.68 -24.44 6.98
CA PRO A 783 7.07 -25.67 7.50
C PRO A 783 7.82 -26.92 7.03
N ASP A 784 7.82 -28.00 7.82
CA ASP A 784 8.61 -29.22 7.57
C ASP A 784 8.40 -29.81 6.16
N SER A 785 7.16 -29.84 5.66
CA SER A 785 6.83 -30.34 4.31
C SER A 785 7.49 -29.51 3.19
N LEU A 786 7.79 -28.24 3.44
CA LEU A 786 8.49 -27.33 2.52
C LEU A 786 10.01 -27.26 2.81
N GLY A 787 10.50 -27.82 3.92
CA GLY A 787 11.91 -27.74 4.34
C GLY A 787 12.92 -28.34 3.35
N ARG A 788 12.45 -29.07 2.33
CA ARG A 788 13.26 -29.59 1.21
C ARG A 788 13.44 -28.62 0.04
N MET A 789 12.75 -27.47 0.06
CA MET A 789 12.87 -26.39 -0.93
C MET A 789 14.18 -25.60 -0.72
N VAL A 790 15.32 -26.29 -0.84
CA VAL A 790 16.66 -25.73 -0.63
C VAL A 790 17.38 -25.60 -1.97
N LEU A 791 17.64 -24.35 -2.36
CA LEU A 791 18.46 -23.97 -3.51
C LEU A 791 19.94 -23.85 -3.09
N PRO A 792 20.89 -24.08 -4.02
CA PRO A 792 22.32 -23.95 -3.76
C PRO A 792 22.78 -22.48 -3.68
N GLU A 793 23.68 -22.18 -2.74
CA GLU A 793 24.13 -20.81 -2.43
C GLU A 793 24.84 -20.09 -3.59
N SER A 794 25.54 -20.85 -4.45
CA SER A 794 26.22 -20.30 -5.63
C SER A 794 26.07 -21.26 -6.81
N PRO A 795 25.41 -20.85 -7.92
CA PRO A 795 25.48 -21.61 -9.15
C PRO A 795 26.90 -21.52 -9.70
N ILE A 796 27.54 -22.68 -9.90
CA ILE A 796 28.88 -22.78 -10.49
C ILE A 796 28.80 -22.22 -11.91
N LEU A 797 29.31 -21.00 -12.11
CA LEU A 797 29.21 -20.27 -13.39
C LEU A 797 29.71 -21.10 -14.59
N ALA A 798 30.74 -21.92 -14.39
CA ALA A 798 31.31 -22.79 -15.43
C ALA A 798 30.41 -23.97 -15.84
N GLU A 799 29.39 -24.33 -15.04
CA GLU A 799 28.43 -25.41 -15.34
C GLU A 799 27.02 -24.88 -15.65
N GLN A 800 26.82 -23.56 -15.68
CA GLN A 800 25.50 -22.93 -15.81
C GLN A 800 24.77 -23.31 -17.12
N ASP A 801 25.48 -23.37 -18.25
CA ASP A 801 24.94 -23.87 -19.53
C ASP A 801 24.44 -25.33 -19.40
N ARG A 802 25.28 -26.22 -18.86
CA ARG A 802 24.95 -27.64 -18.65
C ARG A 802 23.70 -27.80 -17.79
N ASP A 803 23.57 -27.01 -16.71
CA ASP A 803 22.41 -27.07 -15.82
C ASP A 803 21.13 -26.60 -16.53
N ILE A 804 21.18 -25.50 -17.28
CA ILE A 804 20.06 -24.98 -18.08
C ILE A 804 19.65 -26.00 -19.16
N ARG A 805 20.61 -26.52 -19.93
CA ARG A 805 20.39 -27.59 -20.92
C ARG A 805 19.81 -28.85 -20.29
N SER A 806 20.14 -29.15 -19.03
CA SER A 806 19.56 -30.28 -18.31
C SER A 806 18.08 -30.07 -17.99
N SER A 807 17.65 -28.85 -17.64
CA SER A 807 16.22 -28.53 -17.53
C SER A 807 15.52 -28.60 -18.90
N LEU A 808 16.15 -28.10 -19.96
CA LEU A 808 15.59 -28.15 -21.32
C LEU A 808 15.42 -29.58 -21.86
N ARG A 809 16.18 -30.57 -21.37
CA ARG A 809 15.98 -32.00 -21.71
C ARG A 809 14.59 -32.52 -21.38
N LEU A 810 13.84 -31.87 -20.46
CA LEU A 810 12.42 -32.17 -20.23
C LEU A 810 11.55 -31.98 -21.49
N LEU A 811 11.96 -31.12 -22.43
CA LEU A 811 11.28 -30.84 -23.70
C LEU A 811 11.77 -31.72 -24.87
N ASP A 812 12.82 -32.53 -24.66
CA ASP A 812 13.35 -33.49 -25.65
C ASP A 812 12.65 -34.84 -25.52
N ARG A 813 11.40 -34.89 -26.00
CA ARG A 813 10.61 -36.12 -26.22
C ARG A 813 10.45 -37.01 -24.97
N LEU A 814 10.48 -36.41 -23.77
CA LEU A 814 10.19 -37.10 -22.51
C LEU A 814 8.74 -37.60 -22.47
N ALA A 815 7.80 -36.78 -22.93
CA ALA A 815 6.41 -37.13 -23.22
C ALA A 815 5.93 -36.25 -24.41
N PRO A 816 4.69 -36.37 -24.91
CA PRO A 816 4.17 -35.48 -25.95
C PRO A 816 4.25 -34.01 -25.54
N ASP A 817 4.44 -33.12 -26.51
CA ASP A 817 4.61 -31.68 -26.27
C ASP A 817 3.47 -31.08 -25.43
N ARG A 818 2.23 -31.51 -25.68
CA ARG A 818 1.02 -31.18 -24.90
C ARG A 818 1.09 -31.50 -23.40
N VAL A 819 2.02 -32.36 -22.97
CA VAL A 819 2.27 -32.72 -21.57
C VAL A 819 3.45 -31.92 -21.01
N VAL A 820 4.60 -31.94 -21.70
CA VAL A 820 5.85 -31.39 -21.16
C VAL A 820 5.90 -29.86 -21.19
N TYR A 821 5.35 -29.22 -22.22
CA TYR A 821 5.40 -27.76 -22.34
C TYR A 821 4.57 -27.04 -21.27
N PRO A 822 3.27 -27.32 -21.05
CA PRO A 822 2.52 -26.68 -19.96
C PRO A 822 3.14 -26.93 -18.57
N LEU A 823 3.71 -28.12 -18.33
CA LEU A 823 4.40 -28.42 -17.07
C LEU A 823 5.67 -27.58 -16.87
N VAL A 824 6.54 -27.49 -17.88
CA VAL A 824 7.79 -26.71 -17.79
C VAL A 824 7.50 -25.20 -17.78
N ALA A 825 6.53 -24.74 -18.56
CA ALA A 825 6.04 -23.36 -18.52
C ALA A 825 5.57 -22.95 -17.12
N ALA A 826 4.85 -23.84 -16.41
CA ALA A 826 4.39 -23.58 -15.05
C ALA A 826 5.54 -23.45 -14.04
N VAL A 827 6.65 -24.19 -14.20
CA VAL A 827 7.85 -24.03 -13.36
C VAL A 827 8.37 -22.59 -13.43
N TRP A 828 8.54 -22.06 -14.65
CA TRP A 828 9.12 -20.74 -14.84
C TRP A 828 8.12 -19.60 -14.56
N ARG A 829 6.84 -19.79 -14.88
CA ARG A 829 5.76 -18.83 -14.54
C ARG A 829 5.60 -18.64 -13.05
N ALA A 830 5.70 -19.70 -12.25
CA ALA A 830 5.50 -19.63 -10.80
C ALA A 830 6.46 -18.66 -10.08
N VAL A 831 7.63 -18.39 -10.67
CA VAL A 831 8.66 -17.51 -10.12
C VAL A 831 8.43 -16.03 -10.45
N LEU A 832 7.63 -15.71 -11.48
CA LEU A 832 7.39 -14.32 -11.90
C LEU A 832 6.50 -13.55 -10.91
N GLY A 833 5.90 -14.23 -9.93
CA GLY A 833 5.05 -13.65 -8.89
C GLY A 833 3.62 -14.18 -8.96
N ASP A 834 2.70 -13.39 -8.43
CA ASP A 834 1.30 -13.74 -8.22
C ASP A 834 0.63 -14.31 -9.50
N THR A 835 -0.24 -15.31 -9.35
CA THR A 835 -0.93 -16.02 -10.44
C THR A 835 -2.27 -16.56 -9.96
N ASP A 836 -3.31 -16.47 -10.80
CA ASP A 836 -4.65 -17.05 -10.54
C ASP A 836 -4.86 -18.42 -11.24
N LEU A 837 -3.83 -18.88 -11.97
CA LEU A 837 -3.80 -20.14 -12.71
C LEU A 837 -3.46 -21.34 -11.79
N THR A 838 -4.09 -22.49 -12.07
CA THR A 838 -3.70 -23.80 -11.51
C THR A 838 -3.43 -24.80 -12.64
N VAL A 839 -2.57 -25.79 -12.42
CA VAL A 839 -2.32 -26.88 -13.38
C VAL A 839 -2.83 -28.18 -12.76
N ALA A 840 -3.55 -29.01 -13.52
CA ALA A 840 -3.94 -30.35 -13.10
C ALA A 840 -3.45 -31.39 -14.11
N MET A 841 -2.72 -32.39 -13.61
CA MET A 841 -2.22 -33.51 -14.38
C MET A 841 -3.05 -34.76 -14.07
N ASN A 842 -3.87 -35.20 -15.03
CA ASN A 842 -4.79 -36.32 -14.87
C ASN A 842 -4.32 -37.57 -15.63
N GLY A 843 -4.89 -38.73 -15.32
CA GLY A 843 -4.67 -39.99 -16.04
C GLY A 843 -4.56 -41.18 -15.10
N LEU A 844 -4.66 -42.40 -15.64
CA LEU A 844 -4.70 -43.63 -14.84
C LEU A 844 -3.44 -43.86 -13.98
N THR A 845 -3.56 -44.59 -12.87
CA THR A 845 -2.42 -45.11 -12.10
C THR A 845 -1.40 -45.78 -13.02
N GLY A 846 -0.11 -45.49 -12.80
CA GLY A 846 1.00 -46.00 -13.62
C GLY A 846 1.37 -45.15 -14.84
N SER A 847 0.69 -44.03 -15.13
CA SER A 847 1.08 -43.12 -16.22
C SER A 847 2.23 -42.14 -15.92
N PHE A 848 3.02 -42.38 -14.85
CA PHE A 848 4.20 -41.58 -14.44
C PHE A 848 3.94 -40.08 -14.11
N LYS A 849 2.71 -39.71 -13.72
CA LYS A 849 2.33 -38.32 -13.39
C LYS A 849 3.12 -37.73 -12.22
N SER A 850 3.18 -38.45 -11.09
CA SER A 850 3.88 -37.98 -9.89
C SER A 850 5.40 -37.91 -10.12
N GLU A 851 5.95 -38.75 -11.01
CA GLU A 851 7.33 -38.67 -11.47
C GLU A 851 7.58 -37.41 -12.30
N LEU A 852 6.73 -37.08 -13.27
CA LEU A 852 6.80 -35.82 -14.03
C LEU A 852 6.65 -34.60 -13.11
N ALA A 853 5.67 -34.61 -12.21
CA ALA A 853 5.47 -33.56 -11.22
C ALA A 853 6.71 -33.40 -10.31
N SER A 854 7.36 -34.50 -9.90
CA SER A 854 8.60 -34.43 -9.12
C SER A 854 9.78 -33.83 -9.90
N LEU A 855 9.87 -34.04 -11.22
CA LEU A 855 10.88 -33.39 -12.05
C LEU A 855 10.66 -31.88 -12.12
N ALA A 856 9.41 -31.43 -12.23
CA ALA A 856 9.07 -30.00 -12.13
C ALA A 856 9.40 -29.45 -10.72
N GLN A 857 8.97 -30.14 -9.67
CA GLN A 857 9.14 -29.74 -8.27
C GLN A 857 10.61 -29.64 -7.83
N ARG A 858 11.50 -30.50 -8.37
CA ARG A 858 12.94 -30.53 -8.06
C ARG A 858 13.70 -29.26 -8.47
N HIS A 859 13.11 -28.35 -9.23
CA HIS A 859 13.67 -27.01 -9.46
C HIS A 859 13.81 -26.21 -8.15
N TRP A 860 12.99 -26.46 -7.14
CA TRP A 860 13.11 -25.82 -5.82
C TRP A 860 14.00 -26.58 -4.83
N GLY A 861 14.45 -27.79 -5.17
CA GLY A 861 15.33 -28.59 -4.32
C GLY A 861 15.47 -30.03 -4.78
N LYS A 862 16.71 -30.52 -4.89
CA LYS A 862 17.03 -31.87 -5.38
C LYS A 862 16.37 -33.02 -4.59
N GLY A 863 15.97 -32.77 -3.35
CA GLY A 863 15.36 -33.74 -2.43
C GLY A 863 13.84 -33.89 -2.55
N LEU A 864 13.19 -33.18 -3.48
CA LEU A 864 11.74 -33.19 -3.74
C LEU A 864 11.37 -34.26 -4.78
N ASP A 865 11.73 -35.52 -4.55
CA ASP A 865 11.33 -36.65 -5.40
C ASP A 865 9.84 -37.02 -5.23
N ALA A 866 9.34 -37.96 -6.05
CA ALA A 866 7.93 -38.38 -6.05
C ALA A 866 7.42 -38.94 -4.69
N ARG A 867 8.30 -39.34 -3.76
CA ARG A 867 7.93 -39.76 -2.40
C ARG A 867 8.00 -38.63 -1.37
N HIS A 868 8.52 -37.47 -1.78
CA HIS A 868 8.82 -36.32 -0.94
C HIS A 868 8.24 -35.03 -1.56
N LEU A 869 7.09 -35.13 -2.23
CA LEU A 869 6.34 -33.98 -2.74
C LEU A 869 5.77 -33.14 -1.57
N PRO A 870 5.56 -31.82 -1.76
CA PRO A 870 5.25 -30.90 -0.65
C PRO A 870 3.90 -31.14 0.03
N ALA A 871 2.92 -31.66 -0.71
CA ALA A 871 1.55 -31.86 -0.24
C ALA A 871 0.89 -33.05 -0.94
N ASN A 872 -0.15 -33.60 -0.30
CA ASN A 872 -0.95 -34.70 -0.81
C ASN A 872 -2.44 -34.46 -0.45
N TRP A 873 -3.34 -34.79 -1.38
CA TRP A 873 -4.77 -34.50 -1.24
C TRP A 873 -5.47 -35.25 -0.10
N SER A 874 -4.88 -36.26 0.52
CA SER A 874 -5.38 -36.85 1.78
C SER A 874 -5.42 -35.84 2.95
N SER A 875 -4.60 -34.79 2.89
CA SER A 875 -4.48 -33.76 3.92
C SER A 875 -5.75 -32.92 4.10
N SER A 876 -5.88 -32.24 5.25
CA SER A 876 -6.99 -31.31 5.49
C SER A 876 -6.84 -30.04 4.65
N GLY A 877 -7.96 -29.45 4.19
CA GLY A 877 -7.94 -28.22 3.37
C GLY A 877 -7.21 -27.06 4.04
N ASN A 878 -7.32 -26.94 5.37
CA ASN A 878 -6.59 -25.94 6.17
C ASN A 878 -5.07 -26.12 6.09
N SER A 879 -4.59 -27.36 6.04
CA SER A 879 -3.16 -27.67 5.89
C SER A 879 -2.67 -27.32 4.50
N LEU A 880 -3.48 -27.62 3.47
CA LEU A 880 -3.18 -27.28 2.07
C LEU A 880 -3.14 -25.76 1.85
N GLU A 881 -4.12 -25.01 2.38
CA GLU A 881 -4.12 -23.54 2.36
C GLU A 881 -2.86 -22.96 3.03
N ALA A 882 -2.49 -23.45 4.22
CA ALA A 882 -1.32 -22.96 4.95
C ALA A 882 0.01 -23.27 4.24
N LEU A 883 0.15 -24.46 3.64
CA LEU A 883 1.31 -24.82 2.83
C LEU A 883 1.39 -23.97 1.55
N ALA A 884 0.28 -23.80 0.84
CA ALA A 884 0.20 -22.99 -0.37
C ALA A 884 0.43 -21.49 -0.11
N HIS A 885 0.09 -21.00 1.09
CA HIS A 885 0.44 -19.65 1.53
C HIS A 885 1.94 -19.50 1.82
N ALA A 886 2.55 -20.48 2.50
CA ALA A 886 3.99 -20.48 2.82
C ALA A 886 4.88 -20.69 1.58
N ALA A 887 4.40 -21.42 0.57
CA ALA A 887 5.14 -21.72 -0.65
C ALA A 887 5.08 -20.59 -1.72
N LYS A 888 5.10 -19.32 -1.28
CA LYS A 888 4.99 -18.13 -2.14
C LYS A 888 6.00 -18.15 -3.30
N ASP A 889 5.54 -17.78 -4.49
CA ASP A 889 6.29 -17.75 -5.76
C ASP A 889 7.01 -19.07 -6.11
N THR A 890 6.39 -20.21 -5.79
CA THR A 890 6.85 -21.56 -6.17
C THR A 890 5.79 -22.31 -6.96
N LEU A 891 6.21 -23.30 -7.75
CA LEU A 891 5.32 -24.40 -8.14
C LEU A 891 5.21 -25.35 -6.94
N THR A 892 3.99 -25.61 -6.47
CA THR A 892 3.74 -26.51 -5.34
C THR A 892 2.81 -27.65 -5.76
N THR A 893 3.33 -28.87 -5.68
CA THR A 893 2.60 -30.08 -6.04
C THR A 893 1.70 -30.53 -4.88
N ILE A 894 0.41 -30.72 -5.17
CA ILE A 894 -0.54 -31.44 -4.31
C ILE A 894 -0.86 -32.77 -5.01
N ASP A 895 -0.24 -33.84 -4.53
CA ASP A 895 -0.27 -35.16 -5.18
C ASP A 895 -1.51 -35.98 -4.80
N ASP A 896 -1.86 -36.97 -5.63
CA ASP A 896 -2.84 -38.04 -5.34
C ASP A 896 -4.31 -37.58 -5.18
N PHE A 897 -4.84 -36.84 -6.16
CA PHE A 897 -6.28 -36.60 -6.25
C PHE A 897 -7.02 -37.86 -6.74
N CYS A 898 -7.27 -38.77 -5.80
CA CYS A 898 -8.08 -39.96 -5.98
C CYS A 898 -9.33 -39.89 -5.07
N PRO A 899 -10.45 -39.28 -5.52
CA PRO A 899 -11.67 -39.19 -4.71
C PRO A 899 -12.24 -40.60 -4.43
N PRO A 900 -12.53 -40.97 -3.17
CA PRO A 900 -13.04 -42.29 -2.84
C PRO A 900 -14.51 -42.46 -3.25
N ASN A 901 -14.87 -43.64 -3.77
CA ASN A 901 -16.24 -43.95 -4.15
C ASN A 901 -17.25 -43.73 -3.01
N GLY A 902 -18.40 -43.12 -3.30
CA GLY A 902 -19.50 -42.90 -2.35
C GLY A 902 -19.54 -41.48 -1.76
N PRO A 903 -20.15 -41.29 -0.56
CA PRO A 903 -20.44 -39.96 -0.01
C PRO A 903 -19.21 -39.08 0.22
N ASP A 904 -18.05 -39.67 0.47
CA ASP A 904 -16.81 -38.93 0.72
C ASP A 904 -16.17 -38.35 -0.56
N ALA A 905 -16.53 -38.82 -1.77
CA ALA A 905 -16.17 -38.18 -3.04
C ALA A 905 -16.57 -36.70 -3.07
N ALA A 906 -17.79 -36.39 -2.60
CA ALA A 906 -18.32 -35.04 -2.56
C ALA A 906 -17.50 -34.13 -1.63
N ARG A 907 -17.01 -34.67 -0.50
CA ARG A 907 -16.11 -33.94 0.41
C ARG A 907 -14.72 -33.71 -0.21
N TYR A 908 -14.22 -34.68 -0.96
CA TYR A 908 -12.95 -34.57 -1.67
C TYR A 908 -13.00 -33.48 -2.76
N HIS A 909 -14.05 -33.47 -3.59
CA HIS A 909 -14.28 -32.40 -4.56
C HIS A 909 -14.56 -31.04 -3.90
N GLN A 910 -15.29 -30.99 -2.79
CA GLN A 910 -15.51 -29.74 -2.04
C GLN A 910 -14.19 -29.16 -1.49
N LYS A 911 -13.27 -30.01 -1.02
CA LYS A 911 -11.94 -29.61 -0.58
C LYS A 911 -11.09 -29.10 -1.75
N ALA A 912 -11.20 -29.71 -2.93
CA ALA A 912 -10.54 -29.22 -4.13
C ALA A 912 -11.11 -27.87 -4.62
N ASP A 913 -12.44 -27.69 -4.62
CA ASP A 913 -13.06 -26.38 -4.89
C ASP A 913 -12.55 -25.33 -3.90
N GLN A 914 -12.53 -25.63 -2.60
CA GLN A 914 -11.99 -24.72 -1.59
C GLN A 914 -10.54 -24.28 -1.90
N VAL A 915 -9.61 -25.22 -2.07
CA VAL A 915 -8.17 -24.90 -2.20
C VAL A 915 -7.85 -24.24 -3.55
N LEU A 916 -8.35 -24.79 -4.66
CA LEU A 916 -8.00 -24.32 -6.00
C LEU A 916 -8.71 -23.00 -6.35
N ARG A 917 -9.92 -22.79 -5.84
CA ARG A 917 -10.65 -21.52 -6.01
C ARG A 917 -10.14 -20.43 -5.08
N ALA A 918 -9.57 -20.77 -3.93
CA ALA A 918 -8.82 -19.83 -3.10
C ALA A 918 -7.58 -19.31 -3.83
N ALA A 919 -6.83 -20.20 -4.49
CA ALA A 919 -5.70 -19.82 -5.35
C ALA A 919 -6.16 -18.95 -6.53
N GLY A 920 -7.13 -19.41 -7.33
CA GLY A 920 -7.65 -18.66 -8.47
C GLY A 920 -8.53 -17.45 -8.15
N ASN A 921 -8.56 -16.97 -6.91
CA ASN A 921 -9.14 -15.69 -6.48
C ASN A 921 -8.14 -14.86 -5.64
N SER A 922 -6.94 -15.37 -5.36
CA SER A 922 -6.02 -14.82 -4.33
C SER A 922 -6.68 -14.56 -2.98
N ALA A 923 -7.64 -15.41 -2.58
CA ALA A 923 -8.55 -15.15 -1.45
C ALA A 923 -8.40 -16.18 -0.32
N GLY A 924 -8.21 -15.71 0.91
CA GLY A 924 -8.24 -16.52 2.11
C GLY A 924 -9.65 -16.64 2.71
N ARG A 925 -9.84 -17.61 3.60
CA ARG A 925 -11.03 -17.68 4.46
C ARG A 925 -10.76 -16.95 5.77
N GLN A 926 -11.55 -15.91 6.05
CA GLN A 926 -11.57 -15.23 7.34
C GLN A 926 -11.95 -16.20 8.46
N ARG A 927 -11.20 -16.13 9.56
CA ARG A 927 -11.35 -17.00 10.74
C ARG A 927 -11.15 -16.15 11.97
N MET A 928 -11.99 -16.28 12.98
CA MET A 928 -11.75 -15.63 14.28
C MET A 928 -10.69 -16.40 15.09
N ARG A 929 -9.96 -15.68 15.93
CA ARG A 929 -9.21 -16.22 17.08
C ARG A 929 -10.19 -16.53 18.22
N ALA A 930 -9.71 -17.24 19.24
CA ALA A 930 -10.53 -17.57 20.41
C ALA A 930 -10.86 -16.33 21.27
N ASP A 931 -10.07 -15.27 21.14
CA ASP A 931 -10.25 -13.93 21.73
C ASP A 931 -11.20 -13.01 20.91
N THR A 932 -11.98 -13.59 19.99
CA THR A 932 -12.89 -12.94 19.02
C THR A 932 -12.28 -11.96 18.02
N SER A 933 -10.96 -11.68 18.06
CA SER A 933 -10.30 -10.93 16.99
C SER A 933 -10.23 -11.71 15.67
N LEU A 934 -10.11 -11.02 14.54
CA LEU A 934 -9.92 -11.67 13.23
C LEU A 934 -8.48 -12.17 13.08
N ARG A 935 -8.31 -13.40 12.59
CA ARG A 935 -7.02 -13.86 12.06
C ARG A 935 -6.77 -13.20 10.70
N PRO A 936 -5.53 -12.81 10.38
CA PRO A 936 -5.18 -12.38 9.04
C PRO A 936 -5.45 -13.51 8.03
N ASP A 937 -5.98 -13.14 6.88
CA ASP A 937 -6.25 -14.07 5.79
C ASP A 937 -4.94 -14.63 5.23
N LYS A 938 -4.90 -15.95 5.02
CA LYS A 938 -3.74 -16.67 4.46
C LYS A 938 -4.12 -17.28 3.11
N PRO A 939 -4.24 -16.46 2.04
CA PRO A 939 -4.53 -16.95 0.69
C PRO A 939 -3.36 -17.80 0.17
N PRO A 940 -3.59 -18.79 -0.71
CA PRO A 940 -2.53 -19.42 -1.49
C PRO A 940 -1.70 -18.38 -2.24
N ARG A 941 -0.37 -18.54 -2.29
CA ARG A 941 0.58 -17.64 -2.98
C ARG A 941 1.51 -18.40 -3.95
N CYS A 942 1.19 -19.66 -4.24
CA CYS A 942 1.95 -20.56 -5.10
C CYS A 942 1.15 -20.93 -6.35
N LEU A 943 1.84 -21.28 -7.43
CA LEU A 943 1.19 -21.96 -8.56
C LEU A 943 0.96 -23.42 -8.14
N ILE A 944 -0.30 -23.84 -8.05
CA ILE A 944 -0.64 -25.21 -7.63
C ILE A 944 -0.58 -26.15 -8.83
N LEU A 945 0.21 -27.22 -8.69
CA LEU A 945 0.19 -28.40 -9.56
C LEU A 945 -0.57 -29.52 -8.84
N SER A 946 -1.78 -29.83 -9.27
CA SER A 946 -2.51 -31.02 -8.81
C SER A 946 -2.12 -32.23 -9.66
N THR A 947 -1.92 -33.39 -9.06
CA THR A 947 -1.94 -34.68 -9.78
C THR A 947 -3.19 -35.47 -9.36
N GLY A 948 -3.71 -36.33 -10.24
CA GLY A 948 -4.89 -37.15 -9.92
C GLY A 948 -5.20 -38.21 -10.97
N GLU A 949 -6.08 -39.15 -10.62
CA GLU A 949 -6.71 -40.01 -11.63
C GLU A 949 -7.83 -39.27 -12.35
N GLU A 950 -8.61 -38.48 -11.60
CA GLU A 950 -9.71 -37.65 -12.09
C GLU A 950 -9.40 -36.16 -11.94
N SER A 951 -10.06 -35.33 -12.74
CA SER A 951 -10.04 -33.87 -12.56
C SER A 951 -11.03 -33.41 -11.47
N PRO A 952 -10.69 -32.41 -10.65
CA PRO A 952 -11.66 -31.73 -9.79
C PRO A 952 -12.87 -31.20 -10.57
N ARG A 953 -14.07 -31.46 -10.06
CA ARG A 953 -15.35 -31.11 -10.71
C ARG A 953 -15.71 -29.64 -10.51
N GLY A 954 -16.24 -29.01 -11.56
CA GLY A 954 -16.93 -27.71 -11.48
C GLY A 954 -16.52 -26.75 -12.60
N GLN A 955 -17.49 -26.30 -13.41
CA GLN A 955 -17.23 -25.47 -14.61
C GLN A 955 -16.43 -24.19 -14.32
N SER A 956 -16.68 -23.51 -13.20
CA SER A 956 -15.96 -22.28 -12.84
C SER A 956 -14.50 -22.52 -12.41
N LEU A 957 -14.17 -23.74 -11.98
CA LEU A 957 -12.84 -24.14 -11.53
C LEU A 957 -12.03 -24.69 -12.71
N GLN A 958 -12.67 -25.54 -13.53
CA GLN A 958 -12.09 -26.03 -14.79
C GLN A 958 -11.78 -24.90 -15.80
N ALA A 959 -12.48 -23.76 -15.73
CA ALA A 959 -12.15 -22.58 -16.53
C ALA A 959 -10.88 -21.82 -16.06
N ARG A 960 -10.32 -22.16 -14.89
CA ARG A 960 -9.14 -21.52 -14.26
C ARG A 960 -7.97 -22.49 -14.04
N MET A 961 -8.02 -23.61 -14.75
CA MET A 961 -7.11 -24.73 -14.60
C MET A 961 -6.60 -25.13 -15.98
N MET A 962 -5.28 -25.28 -16.16
CA MET A 962 -4.75 -25.99 -17.33
C MET A 962 -4.85 -27.49 -17.07
N GLN A 963 -5.62 -28.21 -17.88
CA GLN A 963 -5.71 -29.67 -17.79
C GLN A 963 -4.65 -30.33 -18.68
N ILE A 964 -3.89 -31.26 -18.10
CA ILE A 964 -2.83 -32.03 -18.76
C ILE A 964 -3.15 -33.52 -18.59
N ASP A 965 -3.67 -34.16 -19.63
CA ASP A 965 -3.99 -35.59 -19.56
C ASP A 965 -2.80 -36.43 -20.03
N VAL A 966 -2.33 -37.31 -19.13
CA VAL A 966 -1.17 -38.18 -19.33
C VAL A 966 -1.63 -39.61 -19.58
N GLU A 967 -1.73 -39.94 -20.87
CA GLU A 967 -2.10 -41.27 -21.36
C GLU A 967 -1.08 -42.35 -20.90
N PRO A 968 -1.52 -43.59 -20.62
CA PRO A 968 -0.62 -44.71 -20.37
C PRO A 968 0.35 -44.92 -21.54
N GLY A 969 1.65 -44.99 -21.23
CA GLY A 969 2.70 -45.15 -22.24
C GLY A 969 3.13 -43.86 -22.96
N ALA A 970 2.55 -42.70 -22.63
CA ALA A 970 2.99 -41.42 -23.20
C ALA A 970 4.41 -41.00 -22.76
N VAL A 971 4.86 -41.44 -21.59
CA VAL A 971 6.16 -41.07 -21.03
C VAL A 971 7.25 -42.05 -21.46
N ASN A 972 8.32 -41.53 -22.06
CA ASN A 972 9.52 -42.29 -22.41
C ASN A 972 10.34 -42.58 -21.15
N THR A 973 10.40 -43.85 -20.74
CA THR A 973 11.05 -44.31 -19.51
C THR A 973 12.56 -44.12 -19.48
N ASP A 974 13.24 -44.21 -20.62
CA ASP A 974 14.69 -44.05 -20.70
C ASP A 974 15.06 -42.57 -20.48
N ARG A 975 14.37 -41.67 -21.20
CA ARG A 975 14.51 -40.22 -21.02
C ARG A 975 14.06 -39.76 -19.63
N LEU A 976 13.02 -40.39 -19.07
CA LEU A 976 12.59 -40.15 -17.69
C LEU A 976 13.71 -40.50 -16.70
N THR A 977 14.38 -41.63 -16.90
CA THR A 977 15.50 -42.07 -16.05
C THR A 977 16.69 -41.11 -16.14
N ASP A 978 17.02 -40.63 -17.34
CA ASP A 978 18.09 -39.63 -17.54
C ASP A 978 17.74 -38.30 -16.82
N CYS A 979 16.54 -37.78 -17.03
CA CYS A 979 16.04 -36.58 -16.35
C CYS A 979 16.01 -36.73 -14.82
N GLN A 980 15.65 -37.92 -14.31
CA GLN A 980 15.68 -38.23 -12.88
C GLN A 980 17.11 -38.22 -12.31
N ARG A 981 18.12 -38.68 -13.07
CA ARG A 981 19.54 -38.59 -12.68
C ARG A 981 20.03 -37.14 -12.67
N ASP A 982 19.72 -36.37 -13.71
CA ASP A 982 20.05 -34.94 -13.79
C ASP A 982 19.47 -34.16 -12.60
N ALA A 983 18.17 -34.33 -12.34
CA ALA A 983 17.47 -33.67 -11.25
C ALA A 983 17.99 -34.10 -9.86
N ALA A 984 18.35 -35.38 -9.68
CA ALA A 984 18.95 -35.88 -8.43
C ALA A 984 20.36 -35.34 -8.18
N SER A 985 21.15 -35.11 -9.25
CA SER A 985 22.45 -34.44 -9.16
C SER A 985 22.35 -32.94 -8.84
N GLY A 986 21.13 -32.38 -8.86
CA GLY A 986 20.81 -31.00 -8.54
C GLY A 986 20.91 -30.02 -9.70
N CYS A 987 21.02 -30.49 -10.95
CA CYS A 987 21.07 -29.60 -12.13
C CYS A 987 19.88 -28.63 -12.16
N TYR A 988 18.68 -29.12 -11.87
CA TYR A 988 17.44 -28.32 -11.97
C TYR A 988 17.38 -27.24 -10.88
N ALA A 989 17.83 -27.56 -9.67
CA ALA A 989 17.94 -26.59 -8.58
C ALA A 989 19.04 -25.54 -8.83
N ARG A 990 20.15 -25.91 -9.49
CA ARG A 990 21.17 -24.95 -9.93
C ARG A 990 20.68 -24.05 -11.07
N ALA A 991 19.95 -24.61 -12.06
CA ALA A 991 19.33 -23.83 -13.13
C ALA A 991 18.32 -22.81 -12.58
N MET A 992 17.48 -23.21 -11.63
CA MET A 992 16.55 -22.32 -10.94
C MET A 992 17.29 -21.24 -10.11
N ALA A 993 18.31 -21.60 -9.34
CA ALA A 993 19.13 -20.62 -8.61
C ALA A 993 19.82 -19.60 -9.54
N ALA A 994 20.28 -20.04 -10.71
CA ALA A 994 20.88 -19.17 -11.72
C ALA A 994 19.84 -18.22 -12.37
N TYR A 995 18.63 -18.72 -12.67
CA TYR A 995 17.51 -17.92 -13.17
C TYR A 995 17.08 -16.86 -12.15
N LEU A 996 16.95 -17.24 -10.87
CA LEU A 996 16.62 -16.33 -9.77
C LEU A 996 17.68 -15.23 -9.60
N ARG A 997 18.98 -15.58 -9.67
CA ARG A 997 20.06 -14.58 -9.63
C ARG A 997 19.99 -13.59 -10.78
N TRP A 998 19.67 -14.04 -12.00
CA TRP A 998 19.48 -13.19 -13.17
C TRP A 998 18.22 -12.31 -13.07
N LEU A 999 17.13 -12.87 -12.54
CA LEU A 999 15.85 -12.16 -12.42
C LEU A 999 15.85 -11.12 -11.31
N ALA A 1000 16.52 -11.37 -10.17
CA ALA A 1000 16.54 -10.50 -9.00
C ALA A 1000 16.82 -8.99 -9.27
N PRO A 1001 17.88 -8.58 -10.00
CA PRO A 1001 18.15 -7.15 -10.24
C PRO A 1001 17.09 -6.47 -11.13
N GLN A 1002 16.34 -7.23 -11.93
CA GLN A 1002 15.33 -6.73 -12.85
C GLN A 1002 13.88 -7.07 -12.43
N TYR A 1003 13.71 -7.73 -11.28
CA TYR A 1003 12.42 -8.25 -10.82
C TYR A 1003 11.37 -7.14 -10.65
N ALA A 1004 11.77 -5.96 -10.16
CA ALA A 1004 10.87 -4.80 -10.03
C ALA A 1004 10.28 -4.37 -11.39
N ARG A 1005 11.14 -4.28 -12.43
CA ARG A 1005 10.74 -3.92 -13.80
C ARG A 1005 9.87 -5.01 -14.43
N MET A 1006 10.28 -6.28 -14.29
CA MET A 1006 9.51 -7.43 -14.79
C MET A 1006 8.13 -7.47 -14.13
N LYS A 1007 8.04 -7.37 -12.79
CA LYS A 1007 6.76 -7.40 -12.07
C LYS A 1007 5.82 -6.27 -12.50
N ALA A 1008 6.35 -5.07 -12.77
CA ALA A 1008 5.56 -3.96 -13.29
C ALA A 1008 5.06 -4.16 -14.73
N GLY A 1009 5.83 -4.86 -15.58
CA GLY A 1009 5.46 -5.16 -16.97
C GLY A 1009 4.62 -6.41 -17.17
N LEU A 1010 4.69 -7.39 -16.26
CA LEU A 1010 4.14 -8.75 -16.41
C LEU A 1010 2.68 -8.77 -16.85
N ALA A 1011 1.82 -7.95 -16.23
CA ALA A 1011 0.40 -7.89 -16.57
C ALA A 1011 0.16 -7.41 -18.03
N ALA A 1012 0.98 -6.49 -18.53
CA ALA A 1012 0.88 -5.99 -19.91
C ALA A 1012 1.42 -7.01 -20.93
N GLU A 1013 2.49 -7.76 -20.58
CA GLU A 1013 3.01 -8.83 -21.42
C GLU A 1013 2.00 -9.99 -21.55
N VAL A 1014 1.38 -10.40 -20.44
CA VAL A 1014 0.32 -11.43 -20.42
C VAL A 1014 -0.91 -10.97 -21.19
N GLU A 1015 -1.34 -9.72 -21.05
CA GLU A 1015 -2.47 -9.17 -21.81
C GLU A 1015 -2.18 -9.14 -23.32
N GLY A 1016 -0.97 -8.77 -23.72
CA GLY A 1016 -0.52 -8.78 -25.11
C GLY A 1016 -0.54 -10.18 -25.74
N GLU A 1017 0.05 -11.16 -25.05
CA GLU A 1017 0.02 -12.56 -25.49
C GLU A 1017 -1.41 -13.13 -25.53
N ARG A 1018 -2.26 -12.79 -24.54
CA ARG A 1018 -3.68 -13.20 -24.52
C ARG A 1018 -4.42 -12.69 -25.74
N ASP A 1019 -4.20 -11.45 -26.14
CA ASP A 1019 -4.83 -10.85 -27.31
C ASP A 1019 -4.33 -11.46 -28.63
N LEU A 1020 -3.06 -11.83 -28.72
CA LEU A 1020 -2.53 -12.59 -29.86
C LEU A 1020 -3.18 -13.98 -29.96
N VAL A 1021 -3.27 -14.72 -28.85
CA VAL A 1021 -3.93 -16.03 -28.78
C VAL A 1021 -5.41 -15.91 -29.13
N ALA A 1022 -6.11 -14.89 -28.64
CA ALA A 1022 -7.53 -14.67 -28.94
C ALA A 1022 -7.79 -14.36 -30.43
N ARG A 1023 -6.93 -13.56 -31.08
CA ARG A 1023 -7.05 -13.20 -32.51
C ARG A 1023 -6.92 -14.38 -33.47
N SER A 1024 -6.29 -15.48 -33.05
CA SER A 1024 -6.19 -16.71 -33.86
C SER A 1024 -7.55 -17.37 -34.16
N GLY A 1025 -8.63 -16.97 -33.46
CA GLY A 1025 -10.01 -17.36 -33.76
C GLY A 1025 -10.41 -18.78 -33.36
N GLN A 1026 -9.44 -19.67 -33.10
CA GLN A 1026 -9.67 -21.07 -32.73
C GLN A 1026 -9.97 -21.26 -31.23
N HIS A 1027 -9.56 -20.32 -30.36
CA HIS A 1027 -9.48 -20.55 -28.90
C HIS A 1027 -10.37 -19.58 -28.09
N ARG A 1028 -11.68 -19.85 -28.04
CA ARG A 1028 -12.69 -18.90 -27.50
C ARG A 1028 -12.88 -18.88 -25.98
N ARG A 1029 -12.21 -19.70 -25.17
CA ARG A 1029 -12.50 -19.81 -23.72
C ARG A 1029 -11.33 -19.85 -22.74
N THR A 1030 -10.09 -20.10 -23.16
CA THR A 1030 -8.94 -20.24 -22.25
C THR A 1030 -7.69 -19.40 -22.62
N PRO A 1031 -7.77 -18.24 -23.30
CA PRO A 1031 -6.57 -17.55 -23.79
C PRO A 1031 -5.66 -17.00 -22.69
N ALA A 1032 -6.20 -16.66 -21.50
CA ALA A 1032 -5.44 -16.10 -20.39
C ALA A 1032 -4.43 -17.11 -19.79
N ILE A 1033 -4.85 -18.35 -19.56
CA ILE A 1033 -3.99 -19.42 -19.03
C ILE A 1033 -2.86 -19.76 -20.03
N VAL A 1034 -3.19 -19.78 -21.33
CA VAL A 1034 -2.19 -20.00 -22.39
C VAL A 1034 -1.16 -18.87 -22.39
N ALA A 1035 -1.59 -17.61 -22.29
CA ALA A 1035 -0.70 -16.46 -22.22
C ALA A 1035 0.20 -16.47 -20.97
N GLU A 1036 -0.36 -16.75 -19.79
CA GLU A 1036 0.40 -16.85 -18.53
C GLU A 1036 1.52 -17.90 -18.61
N LEU A 1037 1.23 -19.07 -19.18
CA LEU A 1037 2.23 -20.13 -19.36
C LEU A 1037 3.25 -19.77 -20.45
N LEU A 1038 2.82 -19.16 -21.56
CA LEU A 1038 3.73 -18.68 -22.61
C LEU A 1038 4.74 -17.67 -22.07
N VAL A 1039 4.28 -16.61 -21.39
CA VAL A 1039 5.14 -15.58 -20.81
C VAL A 1039 6.15 -16.21 -19.82
N GLY A 1040 5.69 -17.16 -18.99
CA GLY A 1040 6.57 -17.94 -18.11
C GLY A 1040 7.72 -18.63 -18.84
N LEU A 1041 7.44 -19.31 -19.96
CA LEU A 1041 8.49 -19.96 -20.75
C LEU A 1041 9.37 -18.94 -21.49
N THR A 1042 8.80 -17.87 -22.06
CA THR A 1042 9.53 -16.84 -22.81
C THR A 1042 10.59 -16.15 -21.95
N TRP A 1043 10.28 -15.83 -20.68
CA TRP A 1043 11.27 -15.29 -19.74
C TRP A 1043 12.42 -16.26 -19.45
N PHE A 1044 12.15 -17.56 -19.36
CA PHE A 1044 13.19 -18.58 -19.21
C PHE A 1044 14.04 -18.77 -20.47
N LEU A 1045 13.42 -18.81 -21.66
CA LEU A 1045 14.14 -18.94 -22.93
C LEU A 1045 15.03 -17.72 -23.17
N ARG A 1046 14.56 -16.51 -22.84
CA ARG A 1046 15.37 -15.28 -22.85
C ARG A 1046 16.59 -15.40 -21.94
N PHE A 1047 16.41 -15.85 -20.69
CA PHE A 1047 17.53 -16.11 -19.78
C PHE A 1047 18.52 -17.13 -20.35
N ALA A 1048 18.02 -18.25 -20.90
CA ALA A 1048 18.86 -19.28 -21.50
C ALA A 1048 19.66 -18.74 -22.70
N GLN A 1049 19.07 -17.87 -23.52
CA GLN A 1049 19.75 -17.18 -24.62
C GLN A 1049 20.78 -16.15 -24.13
N GLU A 1050 20.45 -15.30 -23.15
CA GLU A 1050 21.38 -14.29 -22.59
C GLU A 1050 22.60 -14.93 -21.89
N VAL A 1051 22.45 -16.14 -21.35
CA VAL A 1051 23.55 -16.96 -20.80
C VAL A 1051 24.34 -17.70 -21.88
N GLY A 1052 23.86 -17.74 -23.13
CA GLY A 1052 24.46 -18.49 -24.23
C GLY A 1052 24.21 -20.00 -24.18
N ALA A 1053 23.23 -20.45 -23.40
CA ALA A 1053 22.89 -21.86 -23.25
C ALA A 1053 22.07 -22.41 -24.44
N ILE A 1054 21.34 -21.55 -25.16
CA ILE A 1054 20.63 -21.87 -26.40
C ILE A 1054 20.83 -20.76 -27.44
N THR A 1055 20.67 -21.09 -28.72
CA THR A 1055 20.67 -20.09 -29.81
C THR A 1055 19.30 -19.39 -29.94
N PRO A 1056 19.21 -18.23 -30.62
CA PRO A 1056 17.92 -17.59 -30.91
C PRO A 1056 16.97 -18.47 -31.72
N GLU A 1057 17.49 -19.31 -32.62
CA GLU A 1057 16.70 -20.26 -33.41
C GLU A 1057 16.14 -21.39 -32.54
N GLU A 1058 16.93 -21.91 -31.60
CA GLU A 1058 16.48 -22.91 -30.61
C GLU A 1058 15.39 -22.30 -29.71
N ALA A 1059 15.57 -21.05 -29.26
CA ALA A 1059 14.57 -20.34 -28.46
C ALA A 1059 13.23 -20.18 -29.20
N LEU A 1060 13.25 -19.68 -30.45
CA LEU A 1060 12.06 -19.51 -31.28
C LEU A 1060 11.37 -20.85 -31.58
N ALA A 1061 12.13 -21.93 -31.81
CA ALA A 1061 11.59 -23.27 -32.01
C ALA A 1061 10.91 -23.81 -30.74
N HIS A 1062 11.46 -23.54 -29.55
CA HIS A 1062 10.81 -23.90 -28.28
C HIS A 1062 9.56 -23.07 -28.01
N GLU A 1063 9.56 -21.76 -28.30
CA GLU A 1063 8.39 -20.90 -28.14
C GLU A 1063 7.23 -21.34 -29.07
N THR A 1064 7.54 -21.63 -30.33
CA THR A 1064 6.56 -22.08 -31.34
C THR A 1064 5.90 -23.39 -30.91
N ARG A 1065 6.70 -24.41 -30.54
CA ARG A 1065 6.18 -25.69 -30.03
C ARG A 1065 5.39 -25.54 -28.73
N CYS A 1066 5.78 -24.61 -27.86
CA CYS A 1066 5.02 -24.32 -26.64
C CYS A 1066 3.64 -23.76 -26.96
N ARG A 1067 3.57 -22.78 -27.88
CA ARG A 1067 2.34 -22.14 -28.34
C ARG A 1067 1.38 -23.17 -28.95
N GLU A 1068 1.89 -24.03 -29.82
CA GLU A 1068 1.13 -25.15 -30.40
C GLU A 1068 0.62 -26.13 -29.32
N ALA A 1069 1.49 -26.55 -28.40
CA ALA A 1069 1.16 -27.50 -27.34
C ALA A 1069 0.12 -26.97 -26.33
N LEU A 1070 0.23 -25.71 -25.93
CA LEU A 1070 -0.71 -25.05 -25.01
C LEU A 1070 -2.08 -24.85 -25.67
N CYS A 1071 -2.11 -24.49 -26.96
CA CYS A 1071 -3.35 -24.40 -27.73
C CYS A 1071 -4.02 -25.78 -27.92
N ASP A 1072 -3.25 -26.83 -28.24
CA ASP A 1072 -3.74 -28.21 -28.37
C ASP A 1072 -4.32 -28.76 -27.05
N ALA A 1073 -3.71 -28.44 -25.91
CA ALA A 1073 -4.27 -28.74 -24.58
C ALA A 1073 -5.59 -27.99 -24.32
N ALA A 1074 -5.61 -26.67 -24.55
CA ALA A 1074 -6.79 -25.84 -24.32
C ALA A 1074 -8.00 -26.19 -25.22
N VAL A 1075 -7.76 -26.72 -26.43
CA VAL A 1075 -8.81 -27.23 -27.32
C VAL A 1075 -9.47 -28.49 -26.73
N ARG A 1076 -8.70 -29.52 -26.35
CA ARG A 1076 -9.29 -30.77 -25.78
C ARG A 1076 -10.10 -30.50 -24.52
N GLN A 1077 -9.56 -29.68 -23.63
CA GLN A 1077 -10.25 -29.22 -22.44
C GLN A 1077 -11.61 -28.54 -22.74
N THR A 1078 -11.75 -27.88 -23.90
CA THR A 1078 -13.02 -27.29 -24.33
C THR A 1078 -14.03 -28.35 -24.77
N ASP A 1079 -13.59 -29.41 -25.44
CA ASP A 1079 -14.45 -30.52 -25.87
C ASP A 1079 -14.99 -31.31 -24.66
N ASP A 1080 -14.13 -31.61 -23.68
CA ASP A 1080 -14.52 -32.33 -22.45
C ASP A 1080 -15.46 -31.48 -21.56
N GLN A 1081 -15.23 -30.17 -21.44
CA GLN A 1081 -16.16 -29.25 -20.78
C GLN A 1081 -17.53 -29.17 -21.49
N GLY A 1082 -17.57 -29.43 -22.80
CA GLY A 1082 -18.81 -29.53 -23.57
C GLY A 1082 -19.66 -30.74 -23.17
N ALA A 1083 -19.02 -31.88 -22.86
CA ALA A 1083 -19.71 -33.10 -22.44
C ALA A 1083 -20.31 -33.01 -21.02
N GLU A 1084 -19.67 -32.25 -20.13
CA GLU A 1084 -20.16 -31.94 -18.77
C GLU A 1084 -21.04 -30.69 -18.68
N GLU A 1085 -21.47 -30.11 -19.81
CA GLU A 1085 -22.40 -28.98 -19.82
C GLU A 1085 -23.79 -29.41 -19.26
N PRO A 1086 -24.36 -28.70 -18.25
CA PRO A 1086 -25.56 -29.16 -17.56
C PRO A 1086 -26.82 -29.41 -18.40
N ALA A 1087 -27.09 -28.62 -19.45
CA ALA A 1087 -28.24 -28.86 -20.33
C ALA A 1087 -28.02 -30.08 -21.23
N SER A 1088 -26.80 -30.28 -21.72
CA SER A 1088 -26.38 -31.41 -22.55
C SER A 1088 -26.39 -32.71 -21.73
N LYS A 1089 -25.89 -32.67 -20.49
CA LYS A 1089 -25.97 -33.75 -19.51
C LYS A 1089 -27.42 -34.08 -19.12
N PHE A 1090 -28.28 -33.06 -18.99
CA PHE A 1090 -29.72 -33.22 -18.77
C PHE A 1090 -30.42 -33.93 -19.93
N LEU A 1091 -30.22 -33.50 -21.17
CA LEU A 1091 -30.80 -34.12 -22.36
C LEU A 1091 -30.34 -35.58 -22.50
N ARG A 1092 -29.04 -35.85 -22.31
CA ARG A 1092 -28.47 -37.22 -22.34
C ARG A 1092 -29.08 -38.14 -21.29
N LEU A 1093 -29.20 -37.66 -20.04
CA LEU A 1093 -29.81 -38.45 -18.96
C LEU A 1093 -31.31 -38.64 -19.16
N LEU A 1094 -32.04 -37.62 -19.61
CA LEU A 1094 -33.47 -37.73 -19.90
C LEU A 1094 -33.74 -38.75 -21.03
N ALA A 1095 -32.94 -38.73 -22.10
CA ALA A 1095 -33.01 -39.72 -23.17
C ALA A 1095 -32.74 -41.15 -22.64
N ALA A 1096 -31.75 -41.33 -21.77
CA ALA A 1096 -31.47 -42.62 -21.13
C ALA A 1096 -32.59 -43.08 -20.18
N THR A 1097 -33.22 -42.17 -19.44
CA THR A 1097 -34.38 -42.48 -18.56
C THR A 1097 -35.59 -42.93 -19.40
N ILE A 1098 -35.84 -42.30 -20.55
CA ILE A 1098 -36.91 -42.71 -21.48
C ILE A 1098 -36.60 -44.07 -22.12
N ALA A 1099 -35.39 -44.24 -22.67
CA ALA A 1099 -34.98 -45.48 -23.34
C ALA A 1099 -34.92 -46.71 -22.40
N SER A 1100 -34.66 -46.49 -21.10
CA SER A 1100 -34.71 -47.55 -20.08
C SER A 1100 -36.11 -47.83 -19.51
N GLY A 1101 -37.15 -47.14 -20.00
CA GLY A 1101 -38.53 -47.29 -19.50
C GLY A 1101 -38.73 -46.76 -18.07
N LYS A 1102 -37.84 -45.90 -17.59
CA LYS A 1102 -37.98 -45.22 -16.28
C LYS A 1102 -38.80 -43.94 -16.36
N ALA A 1103 -39.14 -43.49 -17.57
CA ALA A 1103 -40.09 -42.43 -17.87
C ALA A 1103 -40.64 -42.64 -19.29
N HIS A 1104 -41.76 -41.99 -19.62
CA HIS A 1104 -42.31 -42.01 -20.98
C HIS A 1104 -42.74 -40.63 -21.48
N ILE A 1105 -42.87 -40.52 -22.80
CA ILE A 1105 -43.43 -39.38 -23.53
C ILE A 1105 -44.74 -39.83 -24.19
N ALA A 1106 -45.81 -39.06 -24.04
CA ALA A 1106 -47.14 -39.39 -24.58
C ALA A 1106 -47.48 -38.61 -25.86
N GLY A 1107 -48.52 -39.02 -26.59
CA GLY A 1107 -49.14 -38.22 -27.65
C GLY A 1107 -49.89 -37.00 -27.09
N ALA A 1108 -50.32 -36.07 -27.95
CA ALA A 1108 -51.06 -34.86 -27.52
C ALA A 1108 -52.34 -35.16 -26.72
N ASP A 1109 -52.97 -36.30 -26.99
CA ASP A 1109 -54.14 -36.87 -26.33
C ASP A 1109 -53.83 -37.50 -24.95
N GLY A 1110 -52.55 -37.79 -24.67
CA GLY A 1110 -52.11 -38.51 -23.47
C GLY A 1110 -51.99 -40.03 -23.64
N LEU A 1111 -52.20 -40.56 -24.86
CA LEU A 1111 -52.05 -41.98 -25.17
C LEU A 1111 -50.65 -42.29 -25.71
N ALA A 1112 -50.42 -43.53 -26.16
CA ALA A 1112 -49.19 -43.90 -26.86
C ALA A 1112 -49.04 -43.04 -28.13
N PRO A 1113 -47.86 -42.45 -28.42
CA PRO A 1113 -47.64 -41.68 -29.64
C PRO A 1113 -47.97 -42.52 -30.87
N GLY A 1114 -49.02 -42.15 -31.62
CA GLY A 1114 -49.54 -42.97 -32.71
C GLY A 1114 -48.50 -43.26 -33.80
N GLU A 1115 -48.60 -44.45 -34.40
CA GLU A 1115 -48.01 -44.70 -35.71
C GLU A 1115 -48.59 -43.68 -36.71
N PRO A 1116 -47.77 -43.05 -37.57
CA PRO A 1116 -48.30 -42.18 -38.60
C PRO A 1116 -49.22 -42.97 -39.53
N LEU A 1117 -50.45 -42.45 -39.74
CA LEU A 1117 -51.20 -42.80 -40.96
C LEU A 1117 -50.29 -42.47 -42.15
N ALA A 1118 -50.00 -43.47 -42.98
CA ALA A 1118 -49.05 -43.34 -44.07
C ALA A 1118 -49.51 -42.29 -45.09
N THR A 1119 -48.93 -41.09 -44.99
CA THR A 1119 -48.89 -40.09 -46.05
C THR A 1119 -47.43 -39.85 -46.43
N ASP A 1120 -47.16 -39.76 -47.73
CA ASP A 1120 -45.82 -39.91 -48.28
C ASP A 1120 -44.83 -38.85 -47.76
N GLY A 1121 -43.71 -39.31 -47.18
CA GLY A 1121 -42.53 -38.48 -46.91
C GLY A 1121 -42.09 -38.33 -45.45
N ALA A 1122 -42.85 -38.81 -44.46
CA ALA A 1122 -42.44 -38.75 -43.04
C ALA A 1122 -41.42 -39.86 -42.66
N PRO A 1123 -40.41 -39.59 -41.79
CA PRO A 1123 -39.43 -40.61 -41.40
C PRO A 1123 -40.07 -41.81 -40.66
N PRO A 1124 -39.60 -43.07 -40.87
CA PRO A 1124 -40.34 -44.29 -40.44
C PRO A 1124 -40.33 -44.63 -38.94
N ASP A 1125 -40.01 -43.66 -38.08
CA ASP A 1125 -39.18 -43.92 -36.90
C ASP A 1125 -39.87 -43.63 -35.55
N ASN A 1126 -41.19 -43.38 -35.56
CA ASN A 1126 -41.98 -42.95 -34.39
C ASN A 1126 -42.69 -44.10 -33.64
N THR A 1127 -42.01 -45.24 -33.43
CA THR A 1127 -42.60 -46.34 -32.63
C THR A 1127 -42.72 -45.93 -31.14
N PRO A 1128 -43.85 -46.22 -30.46
CA PRO A 1128 -44.02 -45.89 -29.03
C PRO A 1128 -42.90 -46.41 -28.11
N ALA A 1129 -42.23 -47.49 -28.52
CA ALA A 1129 -41.06 -48.06 -27.84
C ALA A 1129 -39.94 -47.05 -27.58
N ARG A 1130 -39.68 -46.12 -28.52
CA ARG A 1130 -38.62 -45.09 -28.35
C ARG A 1130 -38.99 -44.02 -27.31
N TRP A 1131 -40.28 -43.92 -27.00
CA TRP A 1131 -40.87 -42.96 -26.09
C TRP A 1131 -41.20 -43.56 -24.71
N GLY A 1132 -40.63 -44.73 -24.37
CA GLY A 1132 -40.79 -45.35 -23.05
C GLY A 1132 -42.06 -46.21 -22.91
N TRP A 1133 -42.67 -46.66 -24.01
CA TRP A 1133 -43.81 -47.58 -23.98
C TRP A 1133 -43.38 -49.02 -24.30
N ARG A 1134 -44.14 -50.01 -23.83
CA ARG A 1134 -43.89 -51.42 -24.13
C ARG A 1134 -45.15 -52.10 -24.66
N LEU A 1135 -45.02 -52.75 -25.81
CA LEU A 1135 -46.07 -53.57 -26.38
C LEU A 1135 -46.24 -54.85 -25.53
N ARG A 1136 -47.45 -55.08 -25.05
CA ARG A 1136 -47.82 -56.28 -24.30
C ARG A 1136 -48.80 -57.11 -25.11
N THR A 1137 -48.27 -58.13 -25.77
CA THR A 1137 -49.08 -59.16 -26.44
C THR A 1137 -49.66 -60.12 -25.41
N THR A 1138 -50.96 -60.02 -25.14
CA THR A 1138 -51.74 -61.12 -24.55
C THR A 1138 -51.95 -62.19 -25.64
N GLY A 1139 -51.95 -63.47 -25.26
CA GLY A 1139 -51.72 -64.57 -26.20
C GLY A 1139 -52.74 -64.78 -27.34
N VAL A 1140 -53.85 -64.03 -27.35
CA VAL A 1140 -54.83 -63.98 -28.45
C VAL A 1140 -55.45 -62.57 -28.48
N GLY A 1141 -54.92 -61.67 -29.31
CA GLY A 1141 -55.43 -60.30 -29.49
C GLY A 1141 -54.34 -59.30 -29.88
N ASP A 1142 -54.74 -58.16 -30.45
CA ASP A 1142 -53.82 -57.06 -30.78
C ASP A 1142 -53.07 -56.58 -29.54
N GLY A 1143 -51.76 -56.36 -29.67
CA GLY A 1143 -50.90 -56.00 -28.54
C GLY A 1143 -51.21 -54.59 -28.02
N GLU A 1144 -51.36 -54.45 -26.69
CA GLU A 1144 -51.62 -53.16 -26.06
C GLU A 1144 -50.29 -52.46 -25.70
N TRP A 1145 -50.14 -51.19 -26.07
CA TRP A 1145 -49.01 -50.37 -25.64
C TRP A 1145 -49.22 -49.86 -24.21
N GLN A 1146 -48.38 -50.31 -23.28
CA GLN A 1146 -48.42 -49.87 -21.87
C GLN A 1146 -47.24 -48.91 -21.58
N PRO A 1147 -47.49 -47.76 -20.91
CA PRO A 1147 -46.42 -46.79 -20.60
C PRO A 1147 -45.52 -47.33 -19.48
N LEU A 1148 -44.23 -47.01 -19.54
CA LEU A 1148 -43.27 -47.35 -18.48
C LEU A 1148 -42.77 -46.07 -17.77
N GLY A 1149 -42.83 -46.08 -16.43
CA GLY A 1149 -42.48 -44.91 -15.61
C GLY A 1149 -43.48 -43.74 -15.72
N PRO A 1150 -43.22 -42.62 -15.01
CA PRO A 1150 -44.04 -41.41 -15.10
C PRO A 1150 -43.96 -40.73 -16.47
N CYS A 1151 -45.03 -40.01 -16.82
CA CYS A 1151 -45.07 -39.15 -18.01
C CYS A 1151 -44.21 -37.89 -17.76
N VAL A 1152 -43.23 -37.63 -18.64
CA VAL A 1152 -42.32 -36.48 -18.51
C VAL A 1152 -42.44 -35.45 -19.64
N GLY A 1153 -43.35 -35.66 -20.57
CA GLY A 1153 -43.63 -34.75 -21.67
C GLY A 1153 -44.53 -35.35 -22.75
N TRP A 1154 -44.76 -34.57 -23.81
CA TRP A 1154 -45.63 -34.92 -24.93
C TRP A 1154 -44.95 -34.67 -26.27
N VAL A 1155 -45.15 -35.54 -27.25
CA VAL A 1155 -44.62 -35.38 -28.62
C VAL A 1155 -45.75 -35.11 -29.61
N VAL A 1156 -45.53 -34.16 -30.52
CA VAL A 1156 -46.47 -33.78 -31.59
C VAL A 1156 -45.68 -33.59 -32.89
N GLY A 1157 -45.72 -34.58 -33.78
CA GLY A 1157 -44.86 -34.57 -34.97
C GLY A 1157 -43.38 -34.56 -34.58
N ALA A 1158 -42.63 -33.53 -35.02
CA ALA A 1158 -41.22 -33.35 -34.67
C ALA A 1158 -40.99 -32.52 -33.38
N ASP A 1159 -42.06 -32.03 -32.75
CA ASP A 1159 -42.00 -31.15 -31.57
C ASP A 1159 -42.16 -31.94 -30.28
N LEU A 1160 -41.34 -31.61 -29.28
CA LEU A 1160 -41.32 -32.25 -27.97
C LEU A 1160 -41.53 -31.22 -26.85
N TYR A 1161 -42.56 -31.45 -26.06
CA TYR A 1161 -43.04 -30.58 -24.99
C TYR A 1161 -42.79 -31.23 -23.64
N LEU A 1162 -41.67 -30.91 -23.00
CA LEU A 1162 -41.29 -31.47 -21.71
C LEU A 1162 -42.06 -30.81 -20.56
N GLU A 1163 -42.55 -31.62 -19.63
CA GLU A 1163 -43.11 -31.15 -18.36
C GLU A 1163 -41.94 -30.66 -17.48
N PRO A 1164 -41.90 -29.37 -17.07
CA PRO A 1164 -40.67 -28.75 -16.59
C PRO A 1164 -40.04 -29.38 -15.32
N ASP A 1165 -40.84 -29.98 -14.45
CA ASP A 1165 -40.38 -30.46 -13.14
C ASP A 1165 -40.32 -32.00 -13.11
N SER A 1166 -41.20 -32.68 -13.83
CA SER A 1166 -41.22 -34.14 -14.00
C SER A 1166 -40.02 -34.62 -14.82
N SER A 1167 -39.69 -33.93 -15.93
CA SER A 1167 -38.49 -34.23 -16.72
C SER A 1167 -37.20 -34.00 -15.93
N TYR A 1168 -37.14 -32.95 -15.12
CA TYR A 1168 -36.02 -32.67 -14.23
C TYR A 1168 -35.87 -33.74 -13.13
N ALA A 1169 -36.96 -34.14 -12.48
CA ALA A 1169 -36.97 -35.19 -11.47
C ALA A 1169 -36.50 -36.54 -12.05
N ALA A 1170 -36.96 -36.90 -13.25
CA ALA A 1170 -36.60 -38.14 -13.93
C ALA A 1170 -35.10 -38.19 -14.33
N ALA A 1171 -34.52 -37.07 -14.78
CA ALA A 1171 -33.08 -36.98 -15.03
C ALA A 1171 -32.25 -37.01 -13.72
N CYS A 1172 -32.74 -36.37 -12.65
CA CYS A 1172 -32.09 -36.39 -11.34
C CYS A 1172 -32.13 -37.76 -10.65
N ALA A 1173 -33.19 -38.55 -10.87
CA ALA A 1173 -33.29 -39.91 -10.35
C ALA A 1173 -32.21 -40.81 -10.98
N LEU A 1174 -32.08 -40.81 -12.31
CA LEU A 1174 -31.07 -41.60 -13.00
C LEU A 1174 -29.64 -41.15 -12.65
N ALA A 1175 -29.38 -39.85 -12.51
CA ALA A 1175 -28.09 -39.35 -12.05
C ALA A 1175 -27.69 -39.94 -10.69
N ARG A 1176 -28.61 -39.91 -9.71
CA ARG A 1176 -28.37 -40.44 -8.35
C ARG A 1176 -28.12 -41.94 -8.35
N GLU A 1177 -28.85 -42.70 -9.16
CA GLU A 1177 -28.62 -44.14 -9.33
C GLU A 1177 -27.25 -44.47 -9.95
N GLN A 1178 -26.71 -43.57 -10.78
CA GLN A 1178 -25.35 -43.64 -11.33
C GLN A 1178 -24.28 -43.12 -10.35
N GLY A 1179 -24.63 -42.75 -9.12
CA GLY A 1179 -23.71 -42.20 -8.12
C GLY A 1179 -23.34 -40.72 -8.35
N ASP A 1180 -24.03 -40.03 -9.26
CA ASP A 1180 -23.76 -38.64 -9.64
C ASP A 1180 -24.92 -37.69 -9.29
N GLY A 1181 -24.74 -36.38 -9.45
CA GLY A 1181 -25.76 -35.39 -9.07
C GLY A 1181 -25.79 -34.15 -9.96
N PHE A 1182 -27.00 -33.61 -10.18
CA PHE A 1182 -27.16 -32.28 -10.75
C PHE A 1182 -26.84 -31.19 -9.72
N HIS A 1183 -25.76 -30.44 -9.96
CA HIS A 1183 -25.36 -29.29 -9.15
C HIS A 1183 -26.09 -27.97 -9.51
N VAL A 1184 -27.09 -28.02 -10.40
CA VAL A 1184 -27.88 -26.86 -10.83
C VAL A 1184 -29.38 -27.17 -10.85
N GLY A 1185 -30.20 -26.22 -10.37
CA GLY A 1185 -31.66 -26.40 -10.32
C GLY A 1185 -32.36 -26.29 -11.68
N ALA A 1186 -33.58 -26.82 -11.77
CA ALA A 1186 -34.37 -26.91 -13.01
C ALA A 1186 -34.50 -25.57 -13.78
N ARG A 1187 -34.69 -24.45 -13.09
CA ARG A 1187 -34.74 -23.11 -13.71
C ARG A 1187 -33.43 -22.71 -14.40
N THR A 1188 -32.28 -23.14 -13.86
CA THR A 1188 -30.96 -22.89 -14.47
C THR A 1188 -30.77 -23.73 -15.72
N ILE A 1189 -31.21 -25.00 -15.71
CA ILE A 1189 -31.17 -25.87 -16.90
C ILE A 1189 -32.03 -25.30 -18.02
N ARG A 1190 -33.25 -24.84 -17.73
CA ARG A 1190 -34.12 -24.15 -18.71
C ARG A 1190 -33.47 -22.86 -19.26
N LYS A 1191 -32.69 -22.14 -18.45
CA LYS A 1191 -31.88 -20.99 -18.91
C LYS A 1191 -30.75 -21.44 -19.85
N ARG A 1192 -30.02 -22.52 -19.52
CA ARG A 1192 -28.95 -23.07 -20.37
C ARG A 1192 -29.46 -23.61 -21.70
N LEU A 1193 -30.58 -24.35 -21.70
CA LEU A 1193 -31.25 -24.80 -22.94
C LEU A 1193 -31.59 -23.63 -23.88
N ARG A 1194 -32.01 -22.48 -23.32
CA ARG A 1194 -32.24 -21.25 -24.09
C ARG A 1194 -30.93 -20.64 -24.61
N GLU A 1195 -29.92 -20.51 -23.74
CA GLU A 1195 -28.60 -19.92 -24.08
C GLU A 1195 -27.86 -20.72 -25.17
N LEU A 1196 -28.10 -22.04 -25.25
CA LEU A 1196 -27.51 -22.96 -26.24
C LEU A 1196 -28.38 -23.18 -27.49
N GLY A 1197 -29.53 -22.50 -27.60
CA GLY A 1197 -30.39 -22.58 -28.78
C GLY A 1197 -31.21 -23.86 -28.91
N PHE A 1198 -31.37 -24.65 -27.84
CA PHE A 1198 -32.14 -25.91 -27.87
C PHE A 1198 -33.67 -25.72 -27.77
N LEU A 1199 -34.15 -24.53 -27.40
CA LEU A 1199 -35.60 -24.22 -27.33
C LEU A 1199 -36.17 -23.88 -28.71
N ALA A 1200 -37.19 -24.63 -29.13
CA ALA A 1200 -37.72 -24.59 -30.49
C ALA A 1200 -38.68 -23.41 -30.75
N THR A 1201 -39.52 -23.02 -29.78
CA THR A 1201 -40.30 -21.76 -29.85
C THR A 1201 -40.30 -21.03 -28.51
N ARG A 1202 -40.67 -19.75 -28.55
CA ARG A 1202 -40.66 -18.81 -27.43
C ARG A 1202 -42.03 -18.14 -27.32
N ASP A 1203 -42.39 -17.71 -26.13
CA ASP A 1203 -43.52 -16.80 -25.89
C ASP A 1203 -42.91 -15.41 -25.67
N SER A 1204 -43.27 -14.42 -26.51
CA SER A 1204 -42.46 -13.22 -26.73
C SER A 1204 -42.31 -12.32 -25.50
N ASP A 1205 -43.27 -12.36 -24.57
CA ASP A 1205 -43.26 -11.50 -23.37
C ASP A 1205 -42.83 -12.21 -22.07
N ARG A 1206 -42.99 -13.55 -21.93
CA ARG A 1206 -42.92 -14.19 -20.59
C ARG A 1206 -42.36 -15.64 -20.55
N GLY A 1207 -41.05 -15.79 -20.71
CA GLY A 1207 -40.28 -16.84 -19.99
C GLY A 1207 -39.50 -17.87 -20.82
N GLN A 1208 -39.36 -19.09 -20.27
CA GLN A 1208 -38.58 -20.22 -20.83
C GLN A 1208 -39.47 -21.44 -21.11
N THR A 1209 -40.78 -21.23 -21.16
CA THR A 1209 -41.83 -22.24 -21.31
C THR A 1209 -42.93 -21.66 -22.17
N VAL A 1210 -43.53 -22.47 -23.04
CA VAL A 1210 -44.69 -22.09 -23.85
C VAL A 1210 -45.96 -22.71 -23.27
N ARG A 1211 -47.12 -22.11 -23.53
CA ARG A 1211 -48.42 -22.67 -23.15
C ARG A 1211 -48.98 -23.55 -24.26
N ARG A 1212 -49.36 -24.79 -23.93
CA ARG A 1212 -49.97 -25.76 -24.86
C ARG A 1212 -51.06 -26.58 -24.16
N SER A 1213 -52.07 -26.99 -24.92
CA SER A 1213 -53.10 -27.92 -24.45
C SER A 1213 -52.65 -29.35 -24.76
N LEU A 1214 -52.31 -30.13 -23.73
CA LEU A 1214 -51.65 -31.43 -23.84
C LEU A 1214 -52.16 -32.39 -22.76
N GLY A 1215 -52.38 -33.66 -23.12
CA GLY A 1215 -52.88 -34.68 -22.20
C GLY A 1215 -54.24 -34.32 -21.59
N GLY A 1216 -55.17 -33.83 -22.43
CA GLY A 1216 -56.53 -33.43 -22.05
C GLY A 1216 -56.65 -32.16 -21.19
N VAL A 1217 -55.54 -31.50 -20.84
CA VAL A 1217 -55.57 -30.29 -19.99
C VAL A 1217 -55.14 -29.05 -20.79
N PRO A 1218 -55.95 -27.98 -20.79
CA PRO A 1218 -55.62 -26.75 -21.52
C PRO A 1218 -54.50 -25.96 -20.85
N ASN A 1219 -53.74 -25.21 -21.65
CA ASN A 1219 -52.80 -24.19 -21.18
C ASN A 1219 -51.71 -24.66 -20.18
N ARG A 1220 -51.19 -25.88 -20.33
CA ARG A 1220 -50.02 -26.36 -19.55
C ARG A 1220 -48.75 -25.58 -19.92
N PRO A 1221 -47.92 -25.17 -18.94
CA PRO A 1221 -46.60 -24.59 -19.21
C PRO A 1221 -45.60 -25.72 -19.49
N VAL A 1222 -44.96 -25.73 -20.66
CA VAL A 1222 -44.05 -26.78 -21.11
C VAL A 1222 -42.77 -26.22 -21.71
N VAL A 1223 -41.66 -26.94 -21.60
CA VAL A 1223 -40.41 -26.60 -22.29
C VAL A 1223 -40.45 -27.21 -23.69
N HIS A 1224 -40.41 -26.38 -24.72
CA HIS A 1224 -40.51 -26.83 -26.11
C HIS A 1224 -39.12 -26.97 -26.75
N ILE A 1225 -38.79 -28.18 -27.19
CA ILE A 1225 -37.57 -28.54 -27.95
C ILE A 1225 -37.96 -29.41 -29.16
N LYS A 1226 -37.07 -29.63 -30.13
CA LYS A 1226 -37.32 -30.60 -31.20
C LYS A 1226 -37.00 -32.02 -30.72
N ALA A 1227 -37.72 -33.03 -31.22
CA ALA A 1227 -37.54 -34.43 -30.82
C ALA A 1227 -36.11 -34.95 -31.08
N CYS A 1228 -35.48 -34.53 -32.18
CA CYS A 1228 -34.09 -34.87 -32.53
C CYS A 1228 -33.03 -34.30 -31.56
N THR A 1229 -33.40 -33.32 -30.73
CA THR A 1229 -32.52 -32.79 -29.67
C THR A 1229 -32.23 -33.83 -28.58
N LEU A 1230 -33.13 -34.81 -28.34
CA LEU A 1230 -32.86 -35.95 -27.45
C LEU A 1230 -31.97 -37.02 -28.08
N THR A 1231 -31.89 -37.10 -29.41
CA THR A 1231 -31.07 -38.09 -30.13
C THR A 1231 -29.69 -37.55 -30.54
N GLY A 1232 -29.31 -36.36 -30.07
CA GLY A 1232 -27.95 -35.82 -30.21
C GLY A 1232 -27.69 -34.93 -31.44
N ALA A 1233 -28.72 -34.45 -32.13
CA ALA A 1233 -28.55 -33.49 -33.24
C ALA A 1233 -27.96 -32.15 -32.73
N LYS A 1234 -27.03 -31.55 -33.49
CA LYS A 1234 -26.43 -30.25 -33.13
C LYS A 1234 -27.37 -29.11 -33.54
N PRO A 1235 -27.33 -27.93 -32.88
CA PRO A 1235 -28.26 -26.82 -33.18
C PRO A 1235 -28.22 -26.31 -34.63
N LYS A 1236 -27.15 -26.58 -35.40
CA LYS A 1236 -27.02 -26.21 -36.81
C LYS A 1236 -27.87 -27.04 -37.77
N ASP A 1237 -28.40 -28.18 -37.32
CA ASP A 1237 -29.15 -29.12 -38.15
C ASP A 1237 -30.69 -28.96 -37.98
N LEU A 1238 -31.11 -27.91 -37.25
CA LEU A 1238 -32.53 -27.60 -37.01
C LEU A 1238 -33.04 -26.59 -38.04
N PRO A 1239 -34.18 -26.83 -38.72
CA PRO A 1239 -34.78 -25.85 -39.60
C PRO A 1239 -35.26 -24.64 -38.78
N GLN A 1240 -34.76 -23.46 -39.12
CA GLN A 1240 -35.25 -22.19 -38.56
C GLN A 1240 -36.56 -21.82 -39.27
N GLU A 1241 -37.61 -21.55 -38.50
CA GLU A 1241 -38.75 -20.77 -39.02
C GLU A 1241 -38.32 -19.31 -39.20
N PRO A 1242 -38.81 -18.61 -40.24
CA PRO A 1242 -38.47 -17.21 -40.46
C PRO A 1242 -39.02 -16.36 -39.32
N ASP A 1243 -38.16 -15.51 -38.74
CA ASP A 1243 -38.58 -14.53 -37.75
C ASP A 1243 -39.59 -13.52 -38.35
N ASN A 1244 -40.41 -12.97 -37.45
CA ASN A 1244 -41.60 -12.18 -37.72
C ASN A 1244 -41.39 -11.03 -38.75
N PRO A 1245 -42.15 -10.95 -39.86
CA PRO A 1245 -42.00 -9.91 -40.90
C PRO A 1245 -42.34 -8.48 -40.45
N ALA A 1246 -42.69 -8.27 -39.19
CA ALA A 1246 -42.92 -6.94 -38.61
C ALA A 1246 -41.61 -6.20 -38.24
N GLN A 1247 -40.45 -6.85 -38.28
CA GLN A 1247 -39.20 -6.29 -37.76
C GLN A 1247 -38.31 -5.64 -38.84
N ASP A 1248 -38.30 -6.17 -40.07
CA ASP A 1248 -37.53 -5.63 -41.22
C ASP A 1248 -37.92 -4.20 -41.64
N VAL A 1249 -39.08 -3.69 -41.21
CA VAL A 1249 -39.55 -2.33 -41.53
C VAL A 1249 -38.84 -1.26 -40.67
N PHE A 1250 -38.32 -1.64 -39.49
CA PHE A 1250 -37.68 -0.70 -38.56
C PHE A 1250 -36.19 -0.49 -38.84
N ASP A 1251 -35.52 -1.45 -39.49
CA ASP A 1251 -34.09 -1.35 -39.85
C ASP A 1251 -33.87 -0.71 -41.24
N SER A 1252 -34.92 -0.21 -41.89
CA SER A 1252 -34.85 0.51 -43.19
C SER A 1252 -35.25 2.00 -43.12
N ILE A 1253 -35.30 2.57 -41.91
CA ILE A 1253 -35.53 4.01 -41.63
C ILE A 1253 -34.35 4.53 -40.80
#